data_AF-A0A2N2XPZ4-F1
#
_entry.id   AF-A0A2N2XPZ4-F1
#
_cell.length_a   1.000
_cell.length_b   1.000
_cell.length_c   1.000
_cell.angle_alpha   90.00
_cell.angle_beta   90.00
_cell.angle_gamma   90.00
#
_symmetry.space_group_name_H-M   'P 1'
#
loop_
_entity.id
_entity.type
_entity.pdbx_description
1 polymer ?
#
loop_
_entity_poly.entity_id
_entity_poly.type
_entity_poly.pdbx_seq_one_letter_code
_entity_poly.pdbx_strand_id
1 'polypeptide(L)'
;AGRLALKVDMQDNVVVGYYDVSVAKGSVQRFEANNWTYLGGGPGMTSGYATYNSLSLDNQGVVYFTNQASGPATGLNVHKFINNAWESLPDATTATINFQASAVSSNGTLFVATGENSGTVKRFVNGAWEQVGNTGIFGGLPYYLTLTIANDDRIYVSWNNNGFVHVYTNTVNASTTDLWEPVGNVANIAPATTSENYNSAIAVDNSNHLFLAYVSNSAGGRKLNVKKYDGVTWSQLGPENFTEHRVQHISIAIGDDDIIYVAASNWEDQDLLRNYVMAYDEAANVWYQSGTGWASEGQATNNSLAVDSYGNLFLGFVDSGLGKLSVKKLNLNIVAADSLEITAQGGGTPEITTDGGSLQLLATVYPWQASQQVVWSVISGENFATIDQNGVLTAIASNAVVTVKAQTAENSSIFNTIDVNIINQISPVQPEETTVIVENNANADILSLSSTLQLVATTTPPEADQYVTWTVQEGTGVLTVDPNGLVQPLTEGYAIVRATNNANPALFDEIRVNVWENGCTQYNVSMMSGMGYGINNGYSSADDFVVNSEMRFKVGTVRLRLIAESLTEFTSFNLNFLANDIDRPGEQLFTTTVTPTTQTLFSQLGSFYIYDVQLDLTDQILLDQGTYWLSPVANTLNGNLVYWDVTNITGGIGGFGLFVDYSDGHGWRGVGDLNAVFEITGSCTQMPLVVSTLNGGEASIYVGETLQLQAVVNVPGLSQSVIWSVDSGSEYASV
;
A
#
# COMPACT_ATOMS: atom_id res chain seq x y z
N ALA A 1 -48.51 -12.73 15.38
CA ALA A 1 -49.34 -11.53 15.14
C ALA A 1 -49.36 -10.53 16.31
N GLY A 2 -48.90 -10.89 17.52
CA GLY A 2 -48.62 -9.89 18.55
C GLY A 2 -47.35 -9.12 18.20
N ARG A 3 -47.39 -7.79 18.28
CA ARG A 3 -46.23 -6.91 18.14
C ARG A 3 -45.61 -6.78 19.54
N LEU A 4 -44.29 -6.73 19.61
CA LEU A 4 -43.59 -6.28 20.81
C LEU A 4 -43.34 -4.79 20.62
N ALA A 5 -43.71 -3.98 21.61
CA ALA A 5 -43.43 -2.56 21.60
C ALA A 5 -42.68 -2.19 22.88
N LEU A 6 -41.47 -1.69 22.69
CA LEU A 6 -40.58 -1.20 23.73
C LEU A 6 -40.52 0.33 23.67
N LYS A 7 -40.57 0.95 24.85
CA LYS A 7 -40.42 2.39 25.04
C LYS A 7 -39.68 2.63 26.36
N VAL A 8 -39.09 3.81 26.49
CA VAL A 8 -38.52 4.31 27.75
C VAL A 8 -39.37 5.50 28.19
N ASP A 9 -39.73 5.55 29.47
CA ASP A 9 -40.43 6.70 30.05
C ASP A 9 -39.44 7.80 30.48
N MET A 10 -39.95 8.97 30.89
CA MET A 10 -39.10 10.10 31.29
C MET A 10 -38.31 9.87 32.58
N GLN A 11 -38.51 8.76 33.29
CA GLN A 11 -37.72 8.36 34.45
C GLN A 11 -36.72 7.26 34.09
N ASP A 12 -36.47 7.06 32.80
CA ASP A 12 -35.60 6.02 32.24
C ASP A 12 -36.05 4.59 32.55
N ASN A 13 -37.32 4.38 32.90
CA ASN A 13 -37.84 3.04 33.06
C ASN A 13 -38.23 2.45 31.71
N VAL A 14 -37.87 1.19 31.51
CA VAL A 14 -38.20 0.47 30.28
C VAL A 14 -39.62 -0.10 30.39
N VAL A 15 -40.50 0.29 29.47
CA VAL A 15 -41.88 -0.18 29.38
C VAL A 15 -42.03 -1.05 28.14
N VAL A 16 -42.58 -2.26 28.33
CA VAL A 16 -42.82 -3.21 27.24
C VAL A 16 -44.30 -3.63 27.20
N GLY A 17 -44.90 -3.49 26.02
CA GLY A 17 -46.27 -3.93 25.73
C GLY A 17 -46.26 -5.08 24.73
N TYR A 18 -46.99 -6.16 25.03
CA TYR A 18 -46.98 -7.37 24.22
C TYR A 18 -48.29 -8.17 24.34
N TYR A 19 -48.49 -9.09 23.39
CA TYR A 19 -49.52 -10.13 23.50
C TYR A 19 -48.99 -11.28 24.34
N ASP A 20 -49.52 -11.43 25.54
CA ASP A 20 -49.16 -12.47 26.49
C ASP A 20 -49.92 -13.76 26.18
N VAL A 21 -49.19 -14.70 25.57
CA VAL A 21 -49.74 -16.00 25.16
C VAL A 21 -50.17 -16.87 26.34
N SER A 22 -49.64 -16.62 27.55
CA SER A 22 -49.98 -17.43 28.73
C SER A 22 -51.39 -17.13 29.27
N VAL A 23 -51.85 -15.90 29.08
CA VAL A 23 -53.20 -15.44 29.48
C VAL A 23 -54.07 -15.04 28.28
N ALA A 24 -53.56 -15.20 27.06
CA ALA A 24 -54.22 -14.86 25.80
C ALA A 24 -54.75 -13.42 25.75
N LYS A 25 -54.01 -12.47 26.33
CA LYS A 25 -54.40 -11.07 26.49
C LYS A 25 -53.19 -10.14 26.30
N GLY A 26 -53.44 -8.86 26.11
CA GLY A 26 -52.38 -7.86 26.17
C GLY A 26 -51.85 -7.77 27.60
N SER A 27 -50.54 -7.62 27.74
CA SER A 27 -49.87 -7.31 29.00
C SER A 27 -48.92 -6.14 28.78
N VAL A 28 -48.75 -5.31 29.81
CA VAL A 28 -47.69 -4.29 29.84
C VAL A 28 -46.88 -4.47 31.12
N GLN A 29 -45.57 -4.51 30.97
CA GLN A 29 -44.64 -4.55 32.09
C GLN A 29 -43.72 -3.35 32.06
N ARG A 30 -43.26 -2.95 33.25
CA ARG A 30 -42.28 -1.90 33.45
C ARG A 30 -41.11 -2.44 34.26
N PHE A 31 -39.90 -2.11 33.81
CA PHE A 31 -38.66 -2.46 34.49
C PHE A 31 -38.21 -1.27 35.33
N GLU A 32 -38.28 -1.41 36.65
CA GLU A 32 -37.84 -0.41 37.61
C GLU A 32 -37.04 -1.10 38.72
N ALA A 33 -35.98 -0.45 39.23
CA ALA A 33 -35.18 -0.96 40.35
C ALA A 33 -34.78 -2.45 40.21
N ASN A 34 -34.28 -2.82 39.02
CA ASN A 34 -33.87 -4.18 38.65
C ASN A 34 -34.97 -5.26 38.63
N ASN A 35 -36.25 -4.88 38.60
CA ASN A 35 -37.36 -5.83 38.58
C ASN A 35 -38.41 -5.47 37.53
N TRP A 36 -38.95 -6.49 36.86
CA TRP A 36 -40.12 -6.37 36.01
C TRP A 36 -41.40 -6.44 36.86
N THR A 37 -42.29 -5.47 36.67
CA THR A 37 -43.61 -5.43 37.31
C THR A 37 -44.70 -5.24 36.28
N TYR A 38 -45.88 -5.82 36.49
CA TYR A 38 -47.04 -5.61 35.62
C TYR A 38 -47.71 -4.28 35.95
N LEU A 39 -47.93 -3.45 34.94
CA LEU A 39 -48.79 -2.27 35.09
C LEU A 39 -50.23 -2.73 35.29
N GLY A 40 -50.85 -2.34 36.40
CA GLY A 40 -52.18 -2.81 36.81
C GLY A 40 -52.18 -4.05 37.72
N GLY A 41 -51.00 -4.50 38.19
CA GLY A 41 -50.87 -5.51 39.26
C GLY A 41 -50.80 -6.98 38.82
N GLY A 42 -51.09 -7.29 37.55
CA GLY A 42 -50.99 -8.65 37.01
C GLY A 42 -51.05 -8.71 35.48
N PRO A 43 -50.82 -9.90 34.87
CA PRO A 43 -50.88 -10.07 33.43
C PRO A 43 -52.32 -9.95 32.89
N GLY A 44 -52.45 -9.53 31.62
CA GLY A 44 -53.71 -9.60 30.88
C GLY A 44 -54.69 -8.46 31.17
N MET A 45 -54.38 -7.23 30.76
CA MET A 45 -55.28 -6.07 30.94
C MET A 45 -56.42 -6.00 29.92
N THR A 46 -56.30 -6.65 28.76
CA THR A 46 -57.35 -6.64 27.72
C THR A 46 -58.47 -7.64 28.01
N SER A 47 -59.61 -7.45 27.37
CA SER A 47 -60.76 -8.37 27.48
C SER A 47 -60.56 -9.68 26.71
N GLY A 48 -59.73 -9.68 25.66
CA GLY A 48 -59.41 -10.86 24.83
C GLY A 48 -58.05 -10.72 24.14
N TYR A 49 -57.88 -11.36 22.98
CA TYR A 49 -56.62 -11.35 22.24
C TYR A 49 -56.16 -9.92 21.91
N ALA A 50 -54.85 -9.68 21.99
CA ALA A 50 -54.25 -8.37 21.74
C ALA A 50 -53.25 -8.41 20.57
N THR A 51 -53.70 -8.90 19.41
CA THR A 51 -52.89 -8.89 18.18
C THR A 51 -52.78 -7.50 17.60
N TYR A 52 -51.73 -7.27 16.79
CA TYR A 52 -51.45 -5.97 16.16
C TYR A 52 -51.49 -4.80 17.14
N ASN A 53 -50.87 -5.00 18.30
CA ASN A 53 -50.83 -4.02 19.35
C ASN A 53 -49.79 -2.91 19.09
N SER A 54 -49.96 -1.78 19.76
CA SER A 54 -49.00 -0.68 19.81
C SER A 54 -48.97 -0.11 21.23
N LEU A 55 -47.80 0.39 21.63
CA LEU A 55 -47.55 1.04 22.91
C LEU A 55 -47.01 2.44 22.64
N SER A 56 -47.59 3.44 23.27
CA SER A 56 -47.14 4.82 23.23
C SER A 56 -47.22 5.47 24.62
N LEU A 57 -46.40 6.48 24.86
CA LEU A 57 -46.37 7.22 26.10
C LEU A 57 -46.44 8.71 25.82
N ASP A 58 -47.01 9.47 26.75
CA ASP A 58 -46.91 10.92 26.74
C ASP A 58 -45.69 11.43 27.53
N ASN A 59 -45.45 12.73 27.43
CA ASN A 59 -44.42 13.45 28.17
C ASN A 59 -44.71 13.55 29.68
N GLN A 60 -45.62 12.76 30.24
CA GLN A 60 -45.86 12.61 31.68
C GLN A 60 -45.74 11.14 32.12
N GLY A 61 -45.35 10.24 31.20
CA GLY A 61 -45.22 8.80 31.46
C GLY A 61 -46.56 8.05 31.46
N VAL A 62 -47.65 8.66 31.01
CA VAL A 62 -48.94 7.97 30.85
C VAL A 62 -48.83 6.99 29.70
N VAL A 63 -49.13 5.72 29.97
CA VAL A 63 -49.02 4.64 29.00
C VAL A 63 -50.35 4.43 28.28
N TYR A 64 -50.30 4.38 26.96
CA TYR A 64 -51.40 3.99 26.10
C TYR A 64 -51.07 2.68 25.42
N PHE A 65 -52.01 1.73 25.50
CA PHE A 65 -51.93 0.44 24.82
C PHE A 65 -53.12 0.30 23.88
N THR A 66 -52.85 0.01 22.62
CA THR A 66 -53.87 -0.18 21.60
C THR A 66 -53.76 -1.58 21.01
N ASN A 67 -54.89 -2.20 20.65
CA ASN A 67 -54.91 -3.50 20.00
C ASN A 67 -56.12 -3.66 19.10
N GLN A 68 -56.01 -4.57 18.13
CA GLN A 68 -57.15 -5.03 17.36
C GLN A 68 -58.16 -5.71 18.30
N ALA A 69 -59.44 -5.40 18.15
CA ALA A 69 -60.50 -6.07 18.89
C ALA A 69 -60.57 -7.57 18.53
N SER A 70 -60.83 -8.40 19.55
CA SER A 70 -60.95 -9.86 19.38
C SER A 70 -62.36 -10.26 18.94
N GLY A 71 -62.46 -11.12 17.93
CA GLY A 71 -63.74 -11.60 17.39
C GLY A 71 -64.68 -12.17 18.47
N PRO A 72 -66.01 -11.91 18.41
CA PRO A 72 -66.75 -11.31 17.29
C PRO A 72 -66.69 -9.78 17.21
N ALA A 73 -66.06 -9.10 18.17
CA ALA A 73 -65.86 -7.65 18.09
C ALA A 73 -64.86 -7.29 16.98
N THR A 74 -65.03 -6.10 16.41
CA THR A 74 -64.13 -5.53 15.38
C THR A 74 -63.81 -4.09 15.78
N GLY A 75 -62.65 -3.59 15.36
CA GLY A 75 -62.22 -2.24 15.71
C GLY A 75 -60.85 -2.15 16.36
N LEU A 76 -60.55 -0.96 16.88
CA LEU A 76 -59.34 -0.65 17.65
C LEU A 76 -59.69 -0.36 19.11
N ASN A 77 -59.35 -1.29 20.00
CA ASN A 77 -59.46 -1.05 21.43
C ASN A 77 -58.30 -0.18 21.90
N VAL A 78 -58.59 0.72 22.83
CA VAL A 78 -57.64 1.69 23.36
C VAL A 78 -57.72 1.70 24.87
N HIS A 79 -56.57 1.48 25.51
CA HIS A 79 -56.43 1.41 26.95
C HIS A 79 -55.44 2.47 27.43
N LYS A 80 -55.81 3.22 28.47
CA LYS A 80 -55.00 4.26 29.10
C LYS A 80 -54.66 3.83 30.52
N PHE A 81 -53.39 3.92 30.91
CA PHE A 81 -52.96 3.64 32.28
C PHE A 81 -52.86 4.94 33.08
N ILE A 82 -53.76 5.11 34.06
CA ILE A 82 -53.81 6.31 34.91
C ILE A 82 -54.21 5.91 36.33
N ASN A 83 -53.67 6.62 37.34
CA ASN A 83 -53.97 6.35 38.75
C ASN A 83 -53.75 4.87 39.15
N ASN A 84 -52.68 4.25 38.65
CA ASN A 84 -52.35 2.83 38.85
C ASN A 84 -53.39 1.82 38.34
N ALA A 85 -54.29 2.22 37.44
CA ALA A 85 -55.31 1.35 36.87
C ALA A 85 -55.41 1.54 35.34
N TRP A 86 -55.88 0.49 34.66
CA TRP A 86 -56.22 0.54 33.25
C TRP A 86 -57.67 1.04 33.07
N GLU A 87 -57.81 2.09 32.27
CA GLU A 87 -59.08 2.62 31.80
C GLU A 87 -59.25 2.30 30.31
N SER A 88 -60.41 1.77 29.92
CA SER A 88 -60.74 1.59 28.50
C SER A 88 -61.34 2.88 27.95
N LEU A 89 -60.73 3.40 26.88
CA LEU A 89 -61.28 4.52 26.11
C LEU A 89 -62.27 4.00 25.05
N PRO A 90 -63.13 4.87 24.47
CA PRO A 90 -63.94 4.51 23.32
C PRO A 90 -63.10 3.93 22.19
N ASP A 91 -63.63 2.95 21.47
CA ASP A 91 -62.94 2.37 20.31
C ASP A 91 -62.72 3.44 19.22
N ALA A 92 -61.50 3.51 18.67
CA ALA A 92 -61.16 4.53 17.66
C ALA A 92 -61.88 4.30 16.33
N THR A 93 -62.19 3.05 16.04
CA THR A 93 -62.99 2.61 14.89
C THR A 93 -63.63 1.29 15.25
N THR A 94 -64.77 0.99 14.63
CA THR A 94 -65.42 -0.33 14.65
C THR A 94 -65.16 -1.12 13.36
N ALA A 95 -64.33 -0.62 12.46
CA ALA A 95 -63.97 -1.31 11.23
C ALA A 95 -63.02 -2.48 11.51
N THR A 96 -63.07 -3.52 10.68
CA THR A 96 -62.04 -4.57 10.69
C THR A 96 -60.72 -3.99 10.23
N ILE A 97 -59.73 -3.99 11.11
CA ILE A 97 -58.38 -3.47 10.86
C ILE A 97 -57.35 -4.56 11.17
N ASN A 98 -56.24 -4.59 10.45
CA ASN A 98 -55.11 -5.47 10.76
C ASN A 98 -53.92 -4.64 11.26
N PHE A 99 -53.40 -3.72 10.45
CA PHE A 99 -52.26 -2.89 10.84
C PHE A 99 -52.74 -1.58 11.47
N GLN A 100 -52.08 -1.20 12.56
CA GLN A 100 -52.34 0.05 13.28
C GLN A 100 -51.06 0.57 13.94
N ALA A 101 -51.03 1.87 14.19
CA ALA A 101 -49.99 2.51 14.98
C ALA A 101 -50.59 3.61 15.87
N SER A 102 -49.92 3.86 17.00
CA SER A 102 -50.28 4.94 17.91
C SER A 102 -49.05 5.75 18.31
N ALA A 103 -49.25 7.05 18.55
CA ALA A 103 -48.28 7.91 19.21
C ALA A 103 -49.01 9.01 19.99
N VAL A 104 -48.30 9.65 20.91
CA VAL A 104 -48.84 10.75 21.69
C VAL A 104 -48.06 12.01 21.36
N SER A 105 -48.78 13.11 21.15
CA SER A 105 -48.16 14.41 20.91
C SER A 105 -47.59 15.01 22.20
N SER A 106 -46.76 16.05 22.06
CA SER A 106 -46.13 16.80 23.16
C SER A 106 -47.12 17.30 24.22
N ASN A 107 -48.37 17.57 23.83
CA ASN A 107 -49.45 18.03 24.70
C ASN A 107 -50.28 16.90 25.35
N GLY A 108 -49.92 15.63 25.14
CA GLY A 108 -50.61 14.47 25.70
C GLY A 108 -51.80 13.96 24.88
N THR A 109 -52.07 14.51 23.69
CA THR A 109 -53.14 14.02 22.81
C THR A 109 -52.70 12.74 22.10
N LEU A 110 -53.48 11.67 22.25
CA LEU A 110 -53.27 10.38 21.59
C LEU A 110 -53.73 10.41 20.13
N PHE A 111 -52.88 9.93 19.23
CA PHE A 111 -53.17 9.73 17.81
C PHE A 111 -53.09 8.25 17.46
N VAL A 112 -53.97 7.81 16.57
CA VAL A 112 -53.96 6.46 16.00
C VAL A 112 -54.12 6.50 14.49
N ALA A 113 -53.36 5.68 13.78
CA ALA A 113 -53.50 5.44 12.36
C ALA A 113 -53.99 4.01 12.12
N THR A 114 -54.99 3.85 11.26
CA THR A 114 -55.59 2.55 10.96
C THR A 114 -55.89 2.39 9.47
N GLY A 115 -56.04 1.14 9.02
CA GLY A 115 -56.49 0.82 7.66
C GLY A 115 -57.97 1.14 7.36
N GLU A 116 -58.72 1.72 8.30
CA GLU A 116 -60.10 2.17 8.07
C GLU A 116 -60.16 3.08 6.84
N ASN A 117 -61.11 2.81 5.93
CA ASN A 117 -61.29 3.55 4.68
C ASN A 117 -60.00 3.69 3.83
N SER A 118 -59.17 2.63 3.77
CA SER A 118 -57.86 2.64 3.09
C SER A 118 -56.87 3.68 3.65
N GLY A 119 -57.03 4.05 4.93
CA GLY A 119 -56.13 4.93 5.67
C GLY A 119 -56.86 6.07 6.34
N THR A 120 -56.92 6.04 7.66
CA THR A 120 -57.53 7.09 8.49
C THR A 120 -56.67 7.32 9.72
N VAL A 121 -56.37 8.59 10.02
CA VAL A 121 -55.73 9.01 11.27
C VAL A 121 -56.77 9.72 12.14
N LYS A 122 -56.80 9.41 13.43
CA LYS A 122 -57.69 10.04 14.41
C LYS A 122 -56.92 10.47 15.65
N ARG A 123 -57.39 11.54 16.30
CA ARG A 123 -56.93 12.02 17.60
C ARG A 123 -58.02 11.90 18.66
N PHE A 124 -57.64 11.66 19.91
CA PHE A 124 -58.59 11.58 21.02
C PHE A 124 -58.64 12.90 21.80
N VAL A 125 -59.75 13.63 21.68
CA VAL A 125 -59.93 14.97 22.27
C VAL A 125 -61.27 15.00 22.99
N ASN A 126 -61.27 15.49 24.25
CA ASN A 126 -62.48 15.68 25.06
C ASN A 126 -63.41 14.44 25.14
N GLY A 127 -62.83 13.24 25.19
CA GLY A 127 -63.60 11.99 25.31
C GLY A 127 -64.12 11.42 23.99
N ALA A 128 -63.78 12.01 22.85
CA ALA A 128 -64.21 11.57 21.53
C ALA A 128 -63.04 11.47 20.53
N TRP A 129 -63.22 10.65 19.49
CA TRP A 129 -62.27 10.53 18.39
C TRP A 129 -62.61 11.50 17.27
N GLU A 130 -61.64 12.31 16.86
CA GLU A 130 -61.73 13.25 15.75
C GLU A 130 -60.79 12.81 14.62
N GLN A 131 -61.25 12.88 13.37
CA GLN A 131 -60.41 12.60 12.21
C GLN A 131 -59.38 13.72 11.97
N VAL A 132 -58.18 13.33 11.55
CA VAL A 132 -57.04 14.21 11.26
C VAL A 132 -56.67 14.07 9.78
N GLY A 133 -56.89 15.12 9.01
CA GLY A 133 -56.71 15.12 7.55
C GLY A 133 -57.74 14.30 6.79
N ASN A 134 -57.57 14.18 5.48
CA ASN A 134 -58.40 13.34 4.61
C ASN A 134 -58.20 11.83 4.87
N THR A 135 -59.18 11.01 4.49
CA THR A 135 -59.08 9.53 4.50
C THR A 135 -58.54 8.99 3.17
N GLY A 136 -58.28 7.68 3.11
CA GLY A 136 -57.81 6.99 1.90
C GLY A 136 -56.31 7.10 1.63
N ILE A 137 -55.54 7.59 2.62
CA ILE A 137 -54.14 7.99 2.44
C ILE A 137 -53.18 6.84 2.10
N PHE A 138 -53.53 5.59 2.40
CA PHE A 138 -52.67 4.44 2.12
C PHE A 138 -52.94 3.82 0.74
N GLY A 139 -54.11 4.06 0.14
CA GLY A 139 -54.48 3.50 -1.16
C GLY A 139 -54.54 1.96 -1.21
N GLY A 140 -54.61 1.29 -0.05
CA GLY A 140 -54.59 -0.17 0.07
C GLY A 140 -54.29 -0.63 1.49
N LEU A 141 -53.91 -1.92 1.64
CA LEU A 141 -53.48 -2.46 2.93
C LEU A 141 -52.13 -1.86 3.37
N PRO A 142 -52.04 -1.23 4.55
CA PRO A 142 -50.82 -0.56 5.00
C PRO A 142 -49.94 -1.53 5.81
N TYR A 143 -49.16 -2.38 5.14
CA TYR A 143 -48.24 -3.28 5.84
C TYR A 143 -47.22 -2.46 6.64
N TYR A 144 -46.93 -2.88 7.87
CA TYR A 144 -45.94 -2.24 8.75
C TYR A 144 -46.22 -0.78 9.07
N LEU A 145 -47.50 -0.44 9.20
CA LEU A 145 -47.91 0.91 9.61
C LEU A 145 -47.17 1.36 10.88
N THR A 146 -46.51 2.49 10.77
CA THR A 146 -45.90 3.20 11.91
C THR A 146 -46.36 4.66 11.91
N LEU A 147 -46.39 5.25 13.11
CA LEU A 147 -46.77 6.64 13.33
C LEU A 147 -45.81 7.20 14.36
N THR A 148 -45.25 8.38 14.09
CA THR A 148 -44.49 9.16 15.05
C THR A 148 -44.88 10.63 14.97
N ILE A 149 -44.63 11.38 16.03
CA ILE A 149 -44.92 12.82 16.11
C ILE A 149 -43.62 13.52 16.48
N ALA A 150 -43.25 14.50 15.69
CA ALA A 150 -42.06 15.32 15.89
C ALA A 150 -42.29 16.45 16.91
N ASN A 151 -41.21 17.06 17.39
CA ASN A 151 -41.27 18.15 18.36
C ASN A 151 -41.89 19.43 17.77
N ASP A 152 -41.92 19.56 16.45
CA ASP A 152 -42.59 20.65 15.71
C ASP A 152 -44.08 20.38 15.43
N ASP A 153 -44.68 19.41 16.12
CA ASP A 153 -46.09 19.00 15.98
C ASP A 153 -46.45 18.48 14.57
N ARG A 154 -45.47 18.02 13.80
CA ARG A 154 -45.71 17.21 12.60
C ARG A 154 -45.94 15.76 12.95
N ILE A 155 -46.98 15.18 12.37
CA ILE A 155 -47.25 13.75 12.40
C ILE A 155 -46.62 13.15 11.15
N TYR A 156 -45.94 12.02 11.31
CA TYR A 156 -45.46 11.20 10.22
C TYR A 156 -46.07 9.81 10.31
N VAL A 157 -46.57 9.31 9.18
CA VAL A 157 -47.02 7.92 9.03
C VAL A 157 -46.25 7.24 7.93
N SER A 158 -45.78 6.01 8.19
CA SER A 158 -45.13 5.18 7.17
C SER A 158 -45.82 3.84 7.01
N TRP A 159 -45.79 3.32 5.79
CA TRP A 159 -46.30 1.99 5.47
C TRP A 159 -45.65 1.44 4.21
N ASN A 160 -45.81 0.14 3.99
CA ASN A 160 -45.39 -0.54 2.78
C ASN A 160 -46.62 -1.03 2.02
N ASN A 161 -46.70 -0.75 0.72
CA ASN A 161 -47.57 -1.45 -0.20
C ASN A 161 -47.05 -1.28 -1.64
N ASN A 162 -47.61 -2.04 -2.58
CA ASN A 162 -47.27 -1.92 -4.01
C ASN A 162 -45.76 -2.00 -4.34
N GLY A 163 -44.95 -2.65 -3.50
CA GLY A 163 -43.49 -2.79 -3.67
C GLY A 163 -42.66 -1.59 -3.21
N PHE A 164 -43.25 -0.62 -2.51
CA PHE A 164 -42.57 0.58 -2.02
C PHE A 164 -42.82 0.80 -0.52
N VAL A 165 -41.95 1.62 0.08
CA VAL A 165 -42.20 2.26 1.38
C VAL A 165 -42.59 3.72 1.16
N HIS A 166 -43.60 4.15 1.90
CA HIS A 166 -44.20 5.48 1.81
C HIS A 166 -44.06 6.20 3.16
N VAL A 167 -43.95 7.53 3.13
CA VAL A 167 -44.00 8.37 4.33
C VAL A 167 -44.80 9.61 4.00
N TYR A 168 -45.88 9.84 4.76
CA TYR A 168 -46.74 11.01 4.61
C TYR A 168 -46.78 11.81 5.91
N THR A 169 -47.02 13.10 5.79
CA THR A 169 -47.05 14.04 6.91
C THR A 169 -48.31 14.89 6.93
N ASN A 170 -48.67 15.33 8.14
CA ASN A 170 -49.68 16.34 8.41
C ASN A 170 -49.38 16.98 9.79
N THR A 171 -50.18 17.94 10.23
CA THR A 171 -50.01 18.57 11.56
C THR A 171 -50.99 17.98 12.59
N VAL A 172 -50.65 18.07 13.88
CA VAL A 172 -51.55 17.62 14.98
C VAL A 172 -52.92 18.30 14.97
N ASN A 173 -53.01 19.51 14.41
CA ASN A 173 -54.22 20.34 14.36
C ASN A 173 -54.99 20.23 13.05
N ALA A 174 -54.59 19.35 12.12
CA ALA A 174 -55.24 19.22 10.83
C ALA A 174 -56.75 18.96 10.95
N SER A 175 -57.51 19.65 10.10
CA SER A 175 -58.94 19.46 9.89
C SER A 175 -59.20 18.22 9.02
N THR A 176 -60.46 17.81 8.88
CA THR A 176 -60.84 16.64 8.07
C THR A 176 -60.66 16.84 6.56
N THR A 177 -60.46 18.07 6.11
CA THR A 177 -60.26 18.43 4.69
C THR A 177 -58.79 18.67 4.32
N ASP A 178 -57.91 18.80 5.32
CA ASP A 178 -56.48 19.01 5.06
C ASP A 178 -55.87 17.74 4.47
N LEU A 179 -55.08 17.91 3.41
CA LEU A 179 -54.48 16.78 2.71
C LEU A 179 -53.26 16.27 3.47
N TRP A 180 -53.17 14.95 3.62
CA TRP A 180 -51.91 14.31 3.94
C TRP A 180 -50.97 14.39 2.74
N GLU A 181 -49.76 14.88 2.96
CA GLU A 181 -48.78 15.13 1.91
C GLU A 181 -47.63 14.12 1.99
N PRO A 182 -47.11 13.63 0.84
CA PRO A 182 -45.90 12.82 0.85
C PRO A 182 -44.70 13.65 1.31
N VAL A 183 -43.91 13.11 2.25
CA VAL A 183 -42.75 13.82 2.81
C VAL A 183 -41.72 14.11 1.71
N GLY A 184 -41.32 15.37 1.59
CA GLY A 184 -40.40 15.81 0.54
C GLY A 184 -40.98 15.77 -0.88
N ASN A 185 -42.32 15.72 -1.02
CA ASN A 185 -43.01 15.52 -2.29
C ASN A 185 -42.69 14.18 -2.99
N VAL A 186 -42.26 13.17 -2.23
CA VAL A 186 -41.91 11.85 -2.76
C VAL A 186 -42.92 10.80 -2.27
N ALA A 187 -43.86 10.40 -3.15
CA ALA A 187 -44.88 9.42 -2.77
C ALA A 187 -44.31 8.02 -2.52
N ASN A 188 -43.33 7.59 -3.32
CA ASN A 188 -42.67 6.30 -3.24
C ASN A 188 -41.20 6.52 -2.84
N ILE A 189 -40.89 6.44 -1.55
CA ILE A 189 -39.56 6.81 -1.03
C ILE A 189 -38.47 5.87 -1.55
N ALA A 190 -38.73 4.56 -1.50
CA ALA A 190 -37.81 3.55 -1.98
C ALA A 190 -38.52 2.22 -2.28
N PRO A 191 -37.98 1.38 -3.19
CA PRO A 191 -38.43 0.00 -3.37
C PRO A 191 -38.18 -0.82 -2.09
N ALA A 192 -39.25 -1.37 -1.52
CA ALA A 192 -39.20 -2.08 -0.25
C ALA A 192 -40.00 -3.39 -0.31
N THR A 193 -39.64 -4.34 0.53
CA THR A 193 -40.42 -5.58 0.61
C THR A 193 -41.81 -5.32 1.23
N THR A 194 -42.82 -5.93 0.65
CA THR A 194 -44.18 -6.03 1.21
C THR A 194 -44.48 -7.43 1.75
N SER A 195 -43.49 -8.34 1.77
CA SER A 195 -43.62 -9.65 2.40
C SER A 195 -43.77 -9.51 3.91
N GLU A 196 -44.41 -10.48 4.56
CA GLU A 196 -44.62 -10.59 6.02
C GLU A 196 -43.27 -10.46 6.81
N ASN A 197 -43.29 -10.01 8.07
CA ASN A 197 -42.15 -9.90 9.04
C ASN A 197 -41.50 -8.52 9.34
N TYR A 198 -42.28 -7.44 9.49
CA TYR A 198 -41.85 -6.12 10.03
C TYR A 198 -40.61 -5.51 9.36
N ASN A 199 -40.82 -4.85 8.22
CA ASN A 199 -39.74 -4.49 7.30
C ASN A 199 -39.56 -2.98 7.08
N SER A 200 -40.23 -2.14 7.86
CA SER A 200 -40.02 -0.68 7.88
C SER A 200 -40.33 -0.08 9.25
N ALA A 201 -39.65 1.01 9.58
CA ALA A 201 -39.87 1.79 10.79
C ALA A 201 -39.37 3.22 10.60
N ILE A 202 -39.97 4.18 11.31
CA ILE A 202 -39.53 5.57 11.34
C ILE A 202 -39.20 6.02 12.76
N ALA A 203 -38.27 6.96 12.86
CA ALA A 203 -37.95 7.70 14.09
C ALA A 203 -37.66 9.17 13.74
N VAL A 204 -37.83 10.06 14.71
CA VAL A 204 -37.53 11.49 14.56
C VAL A 204 -36.53 11.87 15.65
N ASP A 205 -35.49 12.61 15.29
CA ASP A 205 -34.51 13.13 16.25
C ASP A 205 -35.00 14.39 16.95
N ASN A 206 -34.23 14.88 17.92
CA ASN A 206 -34.57 16.09 18.66
C ASN A 206 -34.60 17.36 17.79
N SER A 207 -33.95 17.33 16.63
CA SER A 207 -33.89 18.39 15.62
C SER A 207 -35.00 18.30 14.57
N ASN A 208 -35.94 17.36 14.70
CA ASN A 208 -37.02 17.07 13.77
C ASN A 208 -36.60 16.49 12.41
N HIS A 209 -35.38 15.97 12.27
CA HIS A 209 -35.06 15.15 11.11
C HIS A 209 -35.75 13.79 11.22
N LEU A 210 -36.32 13.36 10.11
CA LEU A 210 -37.02 12.08 10.03
C LEU A 210 -36.08 11.02 9.46
N PHE A 211 -36.02 9.86 10.12
CA PHE A 211 -35.27 8.71 9.68
C PHE A 211 -36.21 7.58 9.33
N LEU A 212 -35.98 6.95 8.18
CA LEU A 212 -36.72 5.81 7.68
C LEU A 212 -35.78 4.63 7.52
N ALA A 213 -35.94 3.61 8.36
CA ALA A 213 -35.33 2.30 8.14
C ALA A 213 -36.28 1.42 7.33
N TYR A 214 -35.76 0.72 6.33
CA TYR A 214 -36.55 -0.22 5.52
C TYR A 214 -35.70 -1.36 4.95
N VAL A 215 -36.34 -2.50 4.73
CA VAL A 215 -35.76 -3.64 4.01
C VAL A 215 -36.11 -3.52 2.53
N SER A 216 -35.08 -3.56 1.67
CA SER A 216 -35.25 -3.45 0.23
C SER A 216 -36.08 -4.60 -0.35
N ASN A 217 -36.55 -4.43 -1.59
CA ASN A 217 -37.24 -5.50 -2.31
C ASN A 217 -36.28 -6.64 -2.70
N SER A 218 -36.78 -7.67 -3.41
CA SER A 218 -35.95 -8.79 -3.85
C SER A 218 -34.78 -8.37 -4.76
N ALA A 219 -34.90 -7.29 -5.53
CA ALA A 219 -33.82 -6.80 -6.40
C ALA A 219 -32.68 -6.14 -5.61
N GLY A 220 -33.00 -5.44 -4.51
CA GLY A 220 -32.02 -4.96 -3.54
C GLY A 220 -31.50 -6.03 -2.57
N GLY A 221 -31.84 -7.30 -2.82
CA GLY A 221 -31.39 -8.43 -2.01
C GLY A 221 -32.04 -8.51 -0.62
N ARG A 222 -33.16 -7.83 -0.34
CA ARG A 222 -33.83 -7.81 0.98
C ARG A 222 -32.90 -7.41 2.13
N LYS A 223 -32.12 -6.36 1.89
CA LYS A 223 -31.10 -5.81 2.80
C LYS A 223 -31.58 -4.52 3.45
N LEU A 224 -30.97 -4.16 4.57
CA LEU A 224 -31.35 -2.96 5.33
C LEU A 224 -30.87 -1.69 4.63
N ASN A 225 -31.69 -0.66 4.72
CA ASN A 225 -31.39 0.69 4.27
C ASN A 225 -31.94 1.69 5.31
N VAL A 226 -31.29 2.84 5.40
CA VAL A 226 -31.77 3.98 6.20
C VAL A 226 -31.69 5.23 5.35
N LYS A 227 -32.78 6.00 5.31
CA LYS A 227 -32.82 7.33 4.69
C LYS A 227 -33.12 8.40 5.73
N LYS A 228 -32.49 9.57 5.60
CA LYS A 228 -32.75 10.77 6.40
C LYS A 228 -33.51 11.78 5.55
N TYR A 229 -34.53 12.40 6.12
CA TYR A 229 -35.17 13.59 5.59
C TYR A 229 -34.78 14.77 6.47
N ASP A 230 -34.04 15.72 5.90
CA ASP A 230 -33.49 16.87 6.62
C ASP A 230 -34.47 18.05 6.75
N GLY A 231 -35.72 17.86 6.34
CA GLY A 231 -36.72 18.93 6.23
C GLY A 231 -36.92 19.43 4.80
N VAL A 232 -36.00 19.11 3.88
CA VAL A 232 -36.03 19.52 2.47
C VAL A 232 -35.94 18.31 1.53
N THR A 233 -34.96 17.44 1.73
CA THR A 233 -34.66 16.32 0.82
C THR A 233 -34.40 15.02 1.56
N TRP A 234 -34.65 13.90 0.86
CA TRP A 234 -34.27 12.57 1.33
C TRP A 234 -32.85 12.24 0.87
N SER A 235 -31.99 11.84 1.82
CA SER A 235 -30.64 11.32 1.57
C SER A 235 -30.51 9.89 2.10
N GLN A 236 -29.67 9.08 1.46
CA GLN A 236 -29.28 7.78 2.01
C GLN A 236 -28.29 7.98 3.15
N LEU A 237 -28.43 7.22 4.23
CA LEU A 237 -27.54 7.22 5.38
C LEU A 237 -26.63 5.98 5.33
N GLY A 238 -25.33 6.17 5.09
CA GLY A 238 -24.38 5.09 4.79
C GLY A 238 -24.58 4.45 3.41
N PRO A 239 -23.90 3.33 3.11
CA PRO A 239 -24.08 2.60 1.86
C PRO A 239 -25.52 2.09 1.68
N GLU A 240 -26.01 2.01 0.44
CA GLU A 240 -27.26 1.31 0.16
C GLU A 240 -27.11 -0.19 0.41
N ASN A 241 -28.16 -0.83 0.92
CA ASN A 241 -28.20 -2.28 1.18
C ASN A 241 -27.01 -2.75 2.04
N PHE A 242 -26.68 -2.01 3.10
CA PHE A 242 -25.42 -2.14 3.85
C PHE A 242 -25.27 -3.42 4.66
N THR A 243 -26.35 -4.19 4.90
CA THR A 243 -26.22 -5.47 5.59
C THR A 243 -25.57 -6.52 4.68
N GLU A 244 -24.68 -7.33 5.23
CA GLU A 244 -24.03 -8.42 4.50
C GLU A 244 -25.07 -9.39 3.91
N HIS A 245 -26.07 -9.73 4.73
CA HIS A 245 -27.09 -10.74 4.46
C HIS A 245 -28.51 -10.15 4.42
N ARG A 246 -29.49 -11.00 4.06
CA ARG A 246 -30.92 -10.64 4.11
C ARG A 246 -31.36 -10.43 5.55
N VAL A 247 -32.31 -9.51 5.76
CA VAL A 247 -32.81 -9.20 7.11
C VAL A 247 -34.33 -9.07 7.17
N GLN A 248 -34.88 -9.24 8.38
CA GLN A 248 -36.29 -9.03 8.73
C GLN A 248 -36.42 -8.47 10.15
N HIS A 249 -37.66 -8.16 10.57
CA HIS A 249 -37.97 -7.68 11.92
C HIS A 249 -37.15 -6.47 12.34
N ILE A 250 -37.20 -5.39 11.57
CA ILE A 250 -36.35 -4.25 11.83
C ILE A 250 -36.95 -3.31 12.86
N SER A 251 -36.09 -2.56 13.54
CA SER A 251 -36.48 -1.44 14.41
C SER A 251 -35.44 -0.33 14.29
N ILE A 252 -35.86 0.91 14.50
CA ILE A 252 -34.99 2.08 14.55
C ILE A 252 -35.25 2.84 15.84
N ALA A 253 -34.19 3.30 16.47
CA ALA A 253 -34.24 4.28 17.56
C ALA A 253 -33.06 5.24 17.42
N ILE A 254 -33.21 6.42 18.01
CA ILE A 254 -32.19 7.48 17.99
C ILE A 254 -31.87 7.76 19.45
N GLY A 255 -30.58 7.77 19.79
CA GLY A 255 -30.11 8.13 21.12
C GLY A 255 -30.12 9.63 21.35
N ASP A 256 -30.03 10.04 22.62
CA ASP A 256 -29.89 11.45 23.00
C ASP A 256 -28.53 12.06 22.57
N ASP A 257 -27.59 11.22 22.16
CA ASP A 257 -26.33 11.55 21.50
C ASP A 257 -26.47 11.72 19.97
N ASP A 258 -27.71 11.73 19.46
CA ASP A 258 -28.06 11.73 18.04
C ASP A 258 -27.54 10.51 17.25
N ILE A 259 -27.06 9.45 17.93
CA ILE A 259 -26.65 8.22 17.26
C ILE A 259 -27.89 7.44 16.80
N ILE A 260 -27.87 7.05 15.53
CA ILE A 260 -28.95 6.26 14.92
C ILE A 260 -28.63 4.77 15.08
N TYR A 261 -29.54 4.04 15.71
CA TYR A 261 -29.45 2.61 15.90
C TYR A 261 -30.54 1.87 15.12
N VAL A 262 -30.15 0.79 14.45
CA VAL A 262 -31.10 -0.11 13.78
C VAL A 262 -30.89 -1.54 14.21
N ALA A 263 -31.97 -2.20 14.63
CA ALA A 263 -31.98 -3.62 14.94
C ALA A 263 -32.52 -4.40 13.75
N ALA A 264 -31.98 -5.59 13.53
CA ALA A 264 -32.41 -6.50 12.47
C ALA A 264 -32.23 -7.96 12.90
N SER A 265 -33.07 -8.84 12.38
CA SER A 265 -32.92 -10.30 12.48
C SER A 265 -32.37 -10.86 11.18
N ASN A 266 -31.26 -11.60 11.25
CA ASN A 266 -30.57 -12.19 10.10
C ASN A 266 -31.41 -13.28 9.43
N TRP A 267 -31.57 -13.27 8.10
CA TRP A 267 -32.45 -14.20 7.39
C TRP A 267 -31.69 -15.12 6.44
N GLU A 268 -30.72 -15.83 7.00
CA GLU A 268 -29.92 -16.87 6.33
C GLU A 268 -29.98 -18.19 7.11
N ASP A 269 -29.59 -19.29 6.48
CA ASP A 269 -29.65 -20.62 7.10
C ASP A 269 -28.73 -20.73 8.33
N GLN A 270 -27.55 -20.11 8.27
CA GLN A 270 -26.68 -19.93 9.43
C GLN A 270 -27.18 -18.76 10.28
N ASP A 271 -27.33 -18.98 11.58
CA ASP A 271 -27.88 -18.02 12.53
C ASP A 271 -29.27 -17.46 12.13
N LEU A 272 -30.13 -18.35 11.61
CA LEU A 272 -31.48 -18.02 11.18
C LEU A 272 -32.25 -17.22 12.23
N LEU A 273 -32.70 -16.04 11.83
CA LEU A 273 -33.42 -15.02 12.59
C LEU A 273 -32.75 -14.56 13.89
N ARG A 274 -31.46 -14.82 14.13
CA ARG A 274 -30.79 -14.19 15.27
C ARG A 274 -30.68 -12.67 15.04
N ASN A 275 -30.92 -11.89 16.09
CA ASN A 275 -30.93 -10.43 15.98
C ASN A 275 -29.61 -9.78 16.40
N TYR A 276 -29.35 -8.62 15.83
CA TYR A 276 -28.20 -7.77 16.08
C TYR A 276 -28.61 -6.31 15.93
N VAL A 277 -27.75 -5.39 16.36
CA VAL A 277 -27.98 -3.95 16.24
C VAL A 277 -26.79 -3.32 15.55
N MET A 278 -27.06 -2.37 14.66
CA MET A 278 -26.07 -1.56 13.98
C MET A 278 -26.20 -0.11 14.47
N ALA A 279 -25.08 0.58 14.62
CA ALA A 279 -25.00 2.01 14.87
C ALA A 279 -24.43 2.71 13.63
N TYR A 280 -24.87 3.95 13.39
CA TYR A 280 -24.36 4.77 12.31
C TYR A 280 -23.22 5.67 12.80
N ASP A 281 -22.10 5.65 12.09
CA ASP A 281 -21.01 6.59 12.24
C ASP A 281 -21.15 7.68 11.17
N GLU A 282 -21.50 8.90 11.59
CA GLU A 282 -21.68 10.04 10.69
C GLU A 282 -20.36 10.53 10.09
N ALA A 283 -19.25 10.48 10.84
CA ALA A 283 -17.96 10.97 10.37
C ALA A 283 -17.41 10.10 9.24
N ALA A 284 -17.61 8.80 9.36
CA ALA A 284 -17.17 7.80 8.39
C ALA A 284 -18.21 7.48 7.30
N ASN A 285 -19.48 7.87 7.51
CA ASN A 285 -20.62 7.48 6.67
C ASN A 285 -20.73 5.95 6.51
N VAL A 286 -20.59 5.20 7.61
CA VAL A 286 -20.68 3.72 7.63
C VAL A 286 -21.55 3.22 8.77
N TRP A 287 -22.03 1.99 8.63
CA TRP A 287 -22.73 1.25 9.67
C TRP A 287 -21.80 0.22 10.29
N TYR A 288 -21.78 0.12 11.62
CA TYR A 288 -21.02 -0.88 12.35
C TYR A 288 -21.90 -1.59 13.39
N GLN A 289 -21.57 -2.83 13.75
CA GLN A 289 -22.36 -3.56 14.75
C GLN A 289 -22.17 -2.94 16.14
N SER A 290 -23.28 -2.60 16.78
CA SER A 290 -23.31 -2.09 18.14
C SER A 290 -23.33 -3.26 19.13
N GLY A 291 -22.27 -3.36 19.94
CA GLY A 291 -22.06 -4.44 20.90
C GLY A 291 -21.59 -5.76 20.26
N THR A 292 -21.46 -6.81 21.09
CA THR A 292 -20.86 -8.08 20.66
C THR A 292 -21.89 -9.11 20.19
N GLY A 293 -21.78 -9.57 18.95
CA GLY A 293 -22.48 -10.76 18.44
C GLY A 293 -24.00 -10.67 18.46
N TRP A 294 -24.66 -11.83 18.47
CA TRP A 294 -26.12 -11.92 18.46
C TRP A 294 -26.71 -11.50 19.80
N ALA A 295 -27.75 -10.66 19.77
CA ALA A 295 -28.46 -10.26 20.97
C ALA A 295 -29.32 -11.42 21.53
N SER A 296 -29.91 -12.25 20.66
CA SER A 296 -30.74 -13.40 20.98
C SER A 296 -29.97 -14.71 21.08
N GLU A 297 -30.49 -15.67 21.84
CA GLU A 297 -29.98 -17.05 21.90
C GLU A 297 -30.49 -17.92 20.73
N GLY A 298 -31.73 -17.67 20.26
CA GLY A 298 -32.32 -18.31 19.09
C GLY A 298 -32.93 -17.31 18.10
N GLN A 299 -33.97 -17.74 17.39
CA GLN A 299 -34.70 -16.87 16.45
C GLN A 299 -35.35 -15.73 17.23
N ALA A 300 -35.09 -14.51 16.79
CA ALA A 300 -35.62 -13.28 17.33
C ALA A 300 -36.65 -12.66 16.39
N THR A 301 -37.87 -12.48 16.87
CA THR A 301 -38.94 -11.82 16.12
C THR A 301 -39.47 -10.61 16.88
N ASN A 302 -40.03 -9.66 16.13
CA ASN A 302 -40.61 -8.42 16.67
C ASN A 302 -39.59 -7.56 17.43
N ASN A 303 -38.44 -7.25 16.82
CA ASN A 303 -37.48 -6.34 17.43
C ASN A 303 -38.13 -4.97 17.70
N SER A 304 -37.87 -4.42 18.86
CA SER A 304 -38.21 -3.04 19.23
C SER A 304 -37.04 -2.44 19.98
N LEU A 305 -36.46 -1.39 19.42
CA LEU A 305 -35.42 -0.59 20.05
C LEU A 305 -36.03 0.54 20.88
N ALA A 306 -35.34 0.89 21.94
CA ALA A 306 -35.53 2.12 22.68
C ALA A 306 -34.17 2.54 23.28
N VAL A 307 -33.97 3.85 23.43
CA VAL A 307 -32.79 4.42 24.10
C VAL A 307 -33.29 5.22 25.29
N ASP A 308 -32.56 5.15 26.41
CA ASP A 308 -32.84 6.01 27.57
C ASP A 308 -32.06 7.32 27.52
N SER A 309 -32.33 8.23 28.45
CA SER A 309 -31.69 9.56 28.45
C SER A 309 -30.20 9.53 28.80
N TYR A 310 -29.66 8.38 29.20
CA TYR A 310 -28.24 8.17 29.42
C TYR A 310 -27.54 7.54 28.20
N GLY A 311 -28.24 7.34 27.08
CA GLY A 311 -27.71 6.68 25.90
C GLY A 311 -27.64 5.15 26.01
N ASN A 312 -28.27 4.54 27.02
CA ASN A 312 -28.31 3.08 27.09
C ASN A 312 -29.29 2.53 26.07
N LEU A 313 -28.80 1.59 25.26
CA LEU A 313 -29.58 0.97 24.20
C LEU A 313 -30.27 -0.31 24.69
N PHE A 314 -31.60 -0.36 24.54
CA PHE A 314 -32.42 -1.52 24.90
C PHE A 314 -33.04 -2.13 23.65
N LEU A 315 -32.90 -3.46 23.53
CA LEU A 315 -33.50 -4.24 22.47
C LEU A 315 -34.49 -5.24 23.06
N GLY A 316 -35.77 -5.08 22.75
CA GLY A 316 -36.85 -6.01 23.07
C GLY A 316 -37.16 -6.93 21.90
N PHE A 317 -37.32 -8.23 22.13
CA PHE A 317 -37.60 -9.24 21.10
C PHE A 317 -38.21 -10.51 21.70
N VAL A 318 -38.84 -11.33 20.87
CA VAL A 318 -39.28 -12.69 21.25
C VAL A 318 -38.19 -13.67 20.85
N ASP A 319 -37.61 -14.37 21.83
CA ASP A 319 -36.49 -15.28 21.65
C ASP A 319 -36.95 -16.75 21.68
N SER A 320 -36.79 -17.46 20.55
CA SER A 320 -37.15 -18.87 20.46
C SER A 320 -36.20 -19.79 21.24
N GLY A 321 -34.94 -19.39 21.42
CA GLY A 321 -33.94 -20.17 22.18
C GLY A 321 -34.21 -20.13 23.67
N LEU A 322 -34.72 -19.01 24.17
CA LEU A 322 -35.13 -18.86 25.57
C LEU A 322 -36.62 -19.15 25.83
N GLY A 323 -37.43 -19.25 24.78
CA GLY A 323 -38.88 -19.49 24.87
C GLY A 323 -39.66 -18.35 25.52
N LYS A 324 -39.15 -17.11 25.47
CA LYS A 324 -39.74 -15.95 26.15
C LYS A 324 -39.50 -14.65 25.40
N LEU A 325 -40.26 -13.62 25.78
CA LEU A 325 -39.91 -12.24 25.50
C LEU A 325 -38.67 -11.87 26.33
N SER A 326 -37.71 -11.23 25.66
CA SER A 326 -36.47 -10.77 26.25
C SER A 326 -36.29 -9.28 25.97
N VAL A 327 -35.78 -8.55 26.96
CA VAL A 327 -35.30 -7.18 26.79
C VAL A 327 -33.84 -7.18 27.23
N LYS A 328 -32.94 -6.82 26.31
CA LYS A 328 -31.50 -6.80 26.55
C LYS A 328 -31.03 -5.35 26.55
N LYS A 329 -30.42 -4.91 27.64
CA LYS A 329 -29.56 -3.72 27.66
C LYS A 329 -28.26 -4.10 26.95
N LEU A 330 -27.98 -3.49 25.81
CA LEU A 330 -26.81 -3.85 24.99
C LEU A 330 -25.54 -3.27 25.61
N ASN A 331 -24.47 -4.07 25.63
CA ASN A 331 -23.15 -3.60 26.04
C ASN A 331 -22.51 -2.92 24.82
N LEU A 332 -22.35 -1.59 24.88
CA LEU A 332 -21.82 -0.76 23.79
C LEU A 332 -20.29 -0.77 23.70
N ASN A 333 -19.60 -1.63 24.46
CA ASN A 333 -18.13 -1.71 24.39
C ASN A 333 -17.68 -2.03 22.95
N ILE A 334 -16.81 -1.16 22.43
CA ILE A 334 -16.20 -1.23 21.10
C ILE A 334 -15.47 -2.58 20.94
N VAL A 335 -15.72 -3.26 19.82
CA VAL A 335 -14.98 -4.48 19.44
C VAL A 335 -13.62 -4.05 18.91
N ALA A 336 -12.56 -4.35 19.66
CA ALA A 336 -11.21 -4.08 19.21
C ALA A 336 -10.91 -4.89 17.94
N ALA A 337 -10.28 -4.25 16.96
CA ALA A 337 -9.69 -4.96 15.84
C ALA A 337 -8.60 -5.92 16.34
N ASP A 338 -8.46 -7.05 15.66
CA ASP A 338 -7.42 -8.06 15.88
C ASP A 338 -6.40 -8.07 14.72
N SER A 339 -6.87 -7.88 13.48
CA SER A 339 -6.02 -7.90 12.29
C SER A 339 -6.60 -7.05 11.14
N LEU A 340 -5.78 -6.80 10.12
CA LEU A 340 -6.13 -6.04 8.92
C LEU A 340 -5.53 -6.74 7.70
N GLU A 341 -6.29 -6.83 6.62
CA GLU A 341 -5.82 -7.31 5.30
C GLU A 341 -5.95 -6.20 4.25
N ILE A 342 -5.02 -6.15 3.29
CA ILE A 342 -5.08 -5.24 2.13
C ILE A 342 -5.13 -6.07 0.85
N THR A 343 -5.99 -5.69 -0.09
CA THR A 343 -6.10 -6.32 -1.41
C THR A 343 -6.25 -5.26 -2.51
N ALA A 344 -5.82 -5.58 -3.73
CA ALA A 344 -6.10 -4.77 -4.91
C ALA A 344 -7.50 -5.07 -5.47
N GLN A 345 -8.26 -4.03 -5.81
CA GLN A 345 -9.58 -4.20 -6.42
C GLN A 345 -9.46 -4.91 -7.78
N GLY A 346 -10.23 -5.97 -7.97
CA GLY A 346 -10.18 -6.81 -9.18
C GLY A 346 -9.34 -8.08 -9.05
N GLY A 347 -8.53 -8.19 -7.99
CA GLY A 347 -7.61 -9.31 -7.77
C GLY A 347 -6.41 -9.31 -8.72
N GLY A 348 -5.35 -10.04 -8.36
CA GLY A 348 -4.10 -10.13 -9.14
C GLY A 348 -2.92 -9.46 -8.45
N THR A 349 -1.77 -9.45 -9.14
CA THR A 349 -0.55 -8.77 -8.67
C THR A 349 -0.78 -7.25 -8.69
N PRO A 350 -0.55 -6.52 -7.59
CA PRO A 350 -0.76 -5.07 -7.56
C PRO A 350 0.22 -4.33 -8.49
N GLU A 351 -0.30 -3.68 -9.52
CA GLU A 351 0.50 -2.90 -10.48
C GLU A 351 -0.27 -1.72 -11.08
N ILE A 352 0.44 -0.66 -11.47
CA ILE A 352 -0.05 0.46 -12.27
C ILE A 352 0.80 0.54 -13.55
N THR A 353 0.19 0.26 -14.70
CA THR A 353 0.89 0.11 -15.99
C THR A 353 0.43 1.10 -17.06
N THR A 354 -0.60 1.90 -16.76
CA THR A 354 -1.12 2.96 -17.64
C THR A 354 -0.61 4.29 -17.15
N ASP A 355 -0.14 5.15 -18.05
CA ASP A 355 0.34 6.50 -17.73
C ASP A 355 -0.73 7.32 -16.99
N GLY A 356 -0.35 7.92 -15.86
CA GLY A 356 -1.25 8.64 -14.96
C GLY A 356 -2.35 7.76 -14.33
N GLY A 357 -2.16 6.44 -14.36
CA GLY A 357 -3.12 5.46 -13.87
C GLY A 357 -3.23 5.43 -12.34
N SER A 358 -4.30 4.82 -11.85
CA SER A 358 -4.56 4.60 -10.44
C SER A 358 -4.96 3.16 -10.13
N LEU A 359 -4.63 2.68 -8.94
CA LEU A 359 -5.04 1.39 -8.40
C LEU A 359 -5.86 1.58 -7.12
N GLN A 360 -7.06 1.00 -7.08
CA GLN A 360 -7.86 0.95 -5.87
C GLN A 360 -7.38 -0.18 -4.96
N LEU A 361 -6.98 0.18 -3.74
CA LEU A 361 -6.69 -0.76 -2.66
C LEU A 361 -7.88 -0.84 -1.70
N LEU A 362 -8.15 -2.02 -1.19
CA LEU A 362 -9.24 -2.31 -0.25
C LEU A 362 -8.62 -2.84 1.04
N ALA A 363 -9.07 -2.31 2.19
CA ALA A 363 -8.68 -2.82 3.50
C ALA A 363 -9.87 -3.49 4.17
N THR A 364 -9.63 -4.64 4.82
CA THR A 364 -10.62 -5.38 5.61
C THR A 364 -10.08 -5.57 7.01
N VAL A 365 -10.80 -5.10 8.03
CA VAL A 365 -10.43 -5.23 9.44
C VAL A 365 -11.19 -6.39 10.06
N TYR A 366 -10.48 -7.25 10.78
CA TYR A 366 -11.07 -8.41 11.48
C TYR A 366 -10.94 -8.28 13.00
N PRO A 367 -11.90 -8.81 13.77
CA PRO A 367 -13.13 -9.44 13.29
C PRO A 367 -14.06 -8.39 12.63
N TRP A 368 -14.97 -8.82 11.74
CA TRP A 368 -15.77 -7.89 10.92
C TRP A 368 -16.68 -6.96 11.75
N GLN A 369 -16.91 -7.29 13.02
CA GLN A 369 -17.62 -6.46 13.98
C GLN A 369 -16.80 -5.26 14.49
N ALA A 370 -15.48 -5.25 14.30
CA ALA A 370 -14.62 -4.11 14.62
C ALA A 370 -14.82 -2.97 13.60
N SER A 371 -14.40 -1.76 13.98
CA SER A 371 -14.41 -0.60 13.08
C SER A 371 -13.58 -0.88 11.82
N GLN A 372 -14.18 -0.64 10.65
CA GLN A 372 -13.52 -0.80 9.35
C GLN A 372 -12.75 0.46 8.92
N GLN A 373 -12.66 1.47 9.80
CA GLN A 373 -11.95 2.71 9.52
C GLN A 373 -10.45 2.50 9.53
N VAL A 374 -9.79 2.92 8.45
CA VAL A 374 -8.34 2.82 8.28
C VAL A 374 -7.73 4.14 7.83
N VAL A 375 -6.47 4.34 8.18
CA VAL A 375 -5.64 5.45 7.69
C VAL A 375 -4.66 4.89 6.68
N TRP A 376 -4.68 5.45 5.47
CA TRP A 376 -3.78 5.11 4.38
C TRP A 376 -2.53 5.99 4.38
N SER A 377 -1.38 5.41 4.01
CA SER A 377 -0.13 6.15 3.82
C SER A 377 0.79 5.41 2.85
N VAL A 378 1.65 6.14 2.15
CA VAL A 378 2.80 5.57 1.45
C VAL A 378 3.97 5.59 2.42
N ILE A 379 4.60 4.45 2.65
CA ILE A 379 5.75 4.32 3.58
C ILE A 379 7.08 4.12 2.86
N SER A 380 7.05 3.83 1.56
CA SER A 380 8.21 3.75 0.68
C SER A 380 7.78 4.10 -0.74
N GLY A 381 8.54 4.95 -1.44
CA GLY A 381 8.26 5.37 -2.81
C GLY A 381 7.28 6.54 -2.95
N GLU A 382 7.25 7.46 -1.98
CA GLU A 382 6.35 8.63 -1.97
C GLU A 382 6.53 9.60 -3.15
N ASN A 383 7.72 9.63 -3.75
CA ASN A 383 7.98 10.40 -4.99
C ASN A 383 7.39 9.72 -6.25
N PHE A 384 6.97 8.46 -6.16
CA PHE A 384 6.50 7.65 -7.29
C PHE A 384 4.99 7.47 -7.32
N ALA A 385 4.29 7.67 -6.19
CA ALA A 385 2.84 7.66 -6.11
C ALA A 385 2.30 8.37 -4.87
N THR A 386 1.05 8.80 -4.96
CA THR A 386 0.27 9.33 -3.83
C THR A 386 -0.95 8.46 -3.56
N ILE A 387 -1.35 8.32 -2.30
CA ILE A 387 -2.58 7.61 -1.91
C ILE A 387 -3.57 8.57 -1.24
N ASP A 388 -4.85 8.43 -1.56
CA ASP A 388 -5.92 9.18 -0.92
C ASP A 388 -6.52 8.46 0.30
N GLN A 389 -7.45 9.12 1.00
CA GLN A 389 -8.14 8.56 2.17
C GLN A 389 -9.03 7.35 1.86
N ASN A 390 -9.37 7.13 0.59
CA ASN A 390 -10.23 6.02 0.14
C ASN A 390 -9.40 4.83 -0.35
N GLY A 391 -8.06 4.87 -0.27
CA GLY A 391 -7.18 3.80 -0.74
C GLY A 391 -6.92 3.83 -2.24
N VAL A 392 -7.16 4.95 -2.93
CA VAL A 392 -6.80 5.11 -4.36
C VAL A 392 -5.35 5.56 -4.47
N LEU A 393 -4.49 4.65 -4.91
CA LEU A 393 -3.08 4.94 -5.21
C LEU A 393 -2.95 5.46 -6.64
N THR A 394 -2.38 6.65 -6.84
CA THR A 394 -2.17 7.28 -8.15
C THR A 394 -0.69 7.39 -8.45
N ALA A 395 -0.25 6.91 -9.61
CA ALA A 395 1.15 6.94 -10.02
C ALA A 395 1.62 8.34 -10.43
N ILE A 396 2.90 8.61 -10.19
CA ILE A 396 3.60 9.86 -10.52
C ILE A 396 4.79 9.58 -11.45
N ALA A 397 5.58 8.55 -11.15
CA ALA A 397 6.81 8.23 -11.86
C ALA A 397 6.98 6.71 -12.03
N SER A 398 7.89 6.30 -12.93
CA SER A 398 8.07 4.92 -13.37
C SER A 398 9.13 4.14 -12.61
N ASN A 399 9.15 2.82 -12.84
CA ASN A 399 10.24 1.90 -12.50
C ASN A 399 10.51 1.80 -10.99
N ALA A 400 9.45 1.82 -10.20
CA ALA A 400 9.52 1.74 -8.74
C ALA A 400 8.51 0.75 -8.16
N VAL A 401 8.85 0.27 -6.96
CA VAL A 401 7.93 -0.47 -6.08
C VAL A 401 7.54 0.48 -4.96
N VAL A 402 6.25 0.78 -4.86
CA VAL A 402 5.69 1.63 -3.80
C VAL A 402 5.07 0.75 -2.73
N THR A 403 5.47 0.95 -1.48
CA THR A 403 4.88 0.24 -0.33
C THR A 403 3.83 1.12 0.32
N VAL A 404 2.59 0.65 0.27
CA VAL A 404 1.44 1.30 0.90
C VAL A 404 1.11 0.62 2.23
N LYS A 405 0.76 1.41 3.24
CA LYS A 405 0.28 0.96 4.54
C LYS A 405 -1.16 1.38 4.76
N ALA A 406 -1.99 0.44 5.23
CA ALA A 406 -3.26 0.73 5.88
C ALA A 406 -3.17 0.34 7.36
N GLN A 407 -3.57 1.23 8.25
CA GLN A 407 -3.62 0.98 9.70
C GLN A 407 -5.01 1.28 10.25
N THR A 408 -5.48 0.55 11.26
CA THR A 408 -6.79 0.85 11.87
C THR A 408 -6.76 2.23 12.52
N ALA A 409 -7.88 2.97 12.43
CA ALA A 409 -8.00 4.31 13.01
C ALA A 409 -7.95 4.29 14.54
N GLU A 410 -8.45 3.21 15.17
CA GLU A 410 -8.55 3.08 16.63
C GLU A 410 -7.25 2.57 17.27
N ASN A 411 -6.46 1.77 16.54
CA ASN A 411 -5.19 1.23 17.03
C ASN A 411 -4.14 1.16 15.91
N SER A 412 -3.22 2.13 15.93
CA SER A 412 -2.13 2.22 14.95
C SER A 412 -1.16 1.02 14.95
N SER A 413 -1.21 0.16 15.97
CA SER A 413 -0.41 -1.07 16.04
C SER A 413 -0.96 -2.20 15.18
N ILE A 414 -2.22 -2.08 14.72
CA ILE A 414 -2.86 -3.03 13.81
C ILE A 414 -2.84 -2.42 12.42
N PHE A 415 -1.98 -2.98 11.58
CA PHE A 415 -1.78 -2.50 10.22
C PHE A 415 -1.36 -3.66 9.32
N ASN A 416 -1.42 -3.40 8.02
CA ASN A 416 -0.83 -4.25 7.00
C ASN A 416 -0.19 -3.37 5.92
N THR A 417 0.61 -3.98 5.06
CA THR A 417 1.31 -3.30 3.96
C THR A 417 1.14 -4.07 2.67
N ILE A 418 1.15 -3.37 1.54
CA ILE A 418 1.11 -3.95 0.21
C ILE A 418 2.11 -3.24 -0.69
N ASP A 419 2.84 -4.01 -1.49
CA ASP A 419 3.76 -3.49 -2.51
C ASP A 419 3.03 -3.39 -3.86
N VAL A 420 3.23 -2.27 -4.55
CA VAL A 420 2.63 -2.00 -5.86
C VAL A 420 3.73 -1.63 -6.86
N ASN A 421 3.80 -2.37 -7.97
CA ASN A 421 4.74 -2.09 -9.05
C ASN A 421 4.21 -0.95 -9.95
N ILE A 422 5.04 0.04 -10.24
CA ILE A 422 4.68 1.17 -11.11
C ILE A 422 5.60 1.20 -12.32
N ILE A 423 5.02 1.12 -13.52
CA ILE A 423 5.74 1.13 -14.80
C ILE A 423 4.99 1.95 -15.85
N ASN A 424 5.67 2.37 -16.92
CA ASN A 424 5.10 3.09 -18.08
C ASN A 424 4.41 4.43 -17.75
N GLN A 425 4.93 5.14 -16.77
CA GLN A 425 4.56 6.51 -16.40
C GLN A 425 5.49 7.53 -17.05
N ILE A 426 4.92 8.66 -17.47
CA ILE A 426 5.67 9.85 -17.88
C ILE A 426 5.85 10.73 -16.64
N SER A 427 7.10 10.83 -16.17
CA SER A 427 7.38 11.63 -14.97
C SER A 427 7.23 13.13 -15.25
N PRO A 428 6.55 13.91 -14.37
CA PRO A 428 6.55 15.35 -14.43
C PRO A 428 7.84 15.98 -13.86
N VAL A 429 8.70 15.19 -13.21
CA VAL A 429 9.93 15.65 -12.57
C VAL A 429 11.01 15.87 -13.63
N GLN A 430 11.65 17.03 -13.59
CA GLN A 430 12.69 17.38 -14.55
C GLN A 430 14.00 16.65 -14.20
N PRO A 431 14.69 16.06 -15.18
CA PRO A 431 16.01 15.49 -14.96
C PRO A 431 17.06 16.59 -14.71
N GLU A 432 18.03 16.28 -13.85
CA GLU A 432 19.12 17.18 -13.46
C GLU A 432 20.47 16.72 -14.03
N GLU A 433 20.75 15.42 -13.99
CA GLU A 433 21.99 14.82 -14.49
C GLU A 433 21.72 13.42 -15.07
N THR A 434 22.54 13.02 -16.04
CA THR A 434 22.57 11.66 -16.57
C THR A 434 24.01 11.17 -16.49
N THR A 435 24.21 9.94 -16.03
CA THR A 435 25.53 9.31 -15.89
C THR A 435 25.53 7.94 -16.56
N VAL A 436 26.66 7.56 -17.17
CA VAL A 436 26.88 6.27 -17.82
C VAL A 436 27.96 5.49 -17.08
N ILE A 437 27.64 4.25 -16.75
CA ILE A 437 28.59 3.28 -16.20
C ILE A 437 28.51 1.97 -16.98
N VAL A 438 29.50 1.11 -16.78
CA VAL A 438 29.36 -0.30 -17.13
C VAL A 438 28.58 -1.00 -16.01
N GLU A 439 27.76 -1.97 -16.36
CA GLU A 439 27.05 -2.81 -15.40
C GLU A 439 28.01 -3.35 -14.32
N ASN A 440 27.55 -3.34 -13.06
CA ASN A 440 28.33 -3.76 -11.88
C ASN A 440 29.62 -2.94 -11.64
N ASN A 441 29.71 -1.72 -12.19
CA ASN A 441 30.93 -0.90 -12.14
C ASN A 441 32.16 -1.62 -12.69
N ALA A 442 31.96 -2.50 -13.69
CA ALA A 442 33.06 -3.18 -14.36
C ALA A 442 33.87 -2.20 -15.23
N ASN A 443 35.01 -2.68 -15.73
CA ASN A 443 35.86 -1.91 -16.62
C ASN A 443 35.22 -1.74 -18.01
N ALA A 444 35.48 -0.60 -18.64
CA ALA A 444 35.02 -0.30 -19.99
C ALA A 444 35.94 -0.91 -21.07
N ASP A 445 36.35 -2.15 -20.87
CA ASP A 445 37.27 -2.88 -21.74
C ASP A 445 36.63 -4.19 -22.23
N ILE A 446 36.65 -4.41 -23.54
CA ILE A 446 36.19 -5.63 -24.21
C ILE A 446 37.43 -6.40 -24.65
N LEU A 447 37.68 -7.57 -24.05
CA LEU A 447 38.93 -8.31 -24.25
C LEU A 447 38.92 -9.28 -25.45
N SER A 448 37.79 -9.40 -26.14
CA SER A 448 37.64 -10.26 -27.33
C SER A 448 36.49 -9.78 -28.21
N LEU A 449 36.61 -9.96 -29.53
CA LEU A 449 35.54 -9.65 -30.49
C LEU A 449 34.28 -10.53 -30.35
N SER A 450 34.34 -11.61 -29.56
CA SER A 450 33.16 -12.43 -29.25
C SER A 450 32.48 -12.07 -27.92
N SER A 451 33.04 -11.11 -27.17
CA SER A 451 32.50 -10.66 -25.88
C SER A 451 31.69 -9.36 -26.02
N THR A 452 30.74 -9.15 -25.13
CA THR A 452 29.87 -7.96 -25.12
C THR A 452 30.01 -7.21 -23.80
N LEU A 453 29.67 -5.93 -23.81
CA LEU A 453 29.68 -5.07 -22.63
C LEU A 453 28.30 -4.45 -22.42
N GLN A 454 27.77 -4.48 -21.21
CA GLN A 454 26.50 -3.85 -20.88
C GLN A 454 26.75 -2.47 -20.25
N LEU A 455 26.26 -1.42 -20.91
CA LEU A 455 26.25 -0.07 -20.34
C LEU A 455 24.92 0.18 -19.64
N VAL A 456 24.97 0.96 -18.55
CA VAL A 456 23.81 1.38 -17.77
C VAL A 456 23.83 2.90 -17.68
N ALA A 457 22.71 3.53 -18.00
CA ALA A 457 22.51 4.95 -17.80
C ALA A 457 21.55 5.17 -16.62
N THR A 458 21.86 6.13 -15.76
CA THR A 458 21.00 6.56 -14.65
C THR A 458 20.78 8.05 -14.72
N THR A 459 19.56 8.50 -14.43
CA THR A 459 19.19 9.92 -14.39
C THR A 459 18.81 10.32 -12.98
N THR A 460 19.31 11.46 -12.50
CA THR A 460 18.92 12.05 -11.22
C THR A 460 17.90 13.18 -11.42
N PRO A 461 16.94 13.37 -10.50
CA PRO A 461 16.61 12.45 -9.41
C PRO A 461 15.96 11.14 -9.93
N PRO A 462 15.94 10.04 -9.15
CA PRO A 462 15.45 8.73 -9.62
C PRO A 462 14.00 8.70 -10.13
N GLU A 463 13.16 9.61 -9.62
CA GLU A 463 11.78 9.79 -10.06
C GLU A 463 11.65 10.54 -11.39
N ALA A 464 12.71 11.15 -11.92
CA ALA A 464 12.70 11.71 -13.28
C ALA A 464 12.65 10.59 -14.33
N ASP A 465 12.33 10.95 -15.57
CA ASP A 465 12.33 10.02 -16.70
C ASP A 465 13.75 9.44 -16.93
N GLN A 466 13.85 8.11 -16.87
CA GLN A 466 15.08 7.35 -16.99
C GLN A 466 15.40 6.92 -18.45
N TYR A 467 14.54 7.22 -19.42
CA TYR A 467 14.77 6.82 -20.81
C TYR A 467 15.87 7.65 -21.47
N VAL A 468 16.84 6.95 -22.07
CA VAL A 468 17.95 7.54 -22.82
C VAL A 468 18.00 7.00 -24.25
N THR A 469 18.67 7.75 -25.13
CA THR A 469 19.05 7.31 -26.47
C THR A 469 20.56 7.03 -26.49
N TRP A 470 20.94 5.80 -26.84
CA TRP A 470 22.33 5.37 -26.99
C TRP A 470 22.86 5.65 -28.40
N THR A 471 24.09 6.19 -28.49
CA THR A 471 24.75 6.49 -29.76
C THR A 471 26.26 6.31 -29.66
N VAL A 472 26.91 5.94 -30.77
CA VAL A 472 28.37 5.95 -30.88
C VAL A 472 28.80 7.30 -31.46
N GLN A 473 29.54 8.09 -30.68
CA GLN A 473 29.99 9.44 -31.05
C GLN A 473 31.31 9.40 -31.82
N GLU A 474 32.19 8.48 -31.45
CA GLU A 474 33.48 8.24 -32.09
C GLU A 474 33.71 6.73 -32.20
N GLY A 475 34.32 6.26 -33.29
CA GLY A 475 34.65 4.84 -33.45
C GLY A 475 33.48 3.95 -33.90
N THR A 476 32.59 4.43 -34.78
CA THR A 476 31.45 3.64 -35.31
C THR A 476 31.84 2.36 -36.06
N GLY A 477 33.12 2.20 -36.43
CA GLY A 477 33.66 0.97 -37.01
C GLY A 477 34.28 0.01 -35.97
N VAL A 478 34.40 0.42 -34.71
CA VAL A 478 35.01 -0.33 -33.61
C VAL A 478 33.96 -1.15 -32.85
N LEU A 479 32.77 -0.59 -32.62
CA LEU A 479 31.66 -1.27 -31.94
C LEU A 479 30.29 -0.70 -32.33
N THR A 480 29.23 -1.41 -31.95
CA THR A 480 27.83 -0.94 -31.98
C THR A 480 27.27 -0.91 -30.56
N VAL A 481 26.20 -0.12 -30.35
CA VAL A 481 25.41 -0.10 -29.11
C VAL A 481 23.93 -0.23 -29.47
N ASP A 482 23.19 -1.08 -28.76
CA ASP A 482 21.75 -1.24 -28.95
C ASP A 482 20.93 -0.28 -28.07
N PRO A 483 19.60 -0.19 -28.24
CA PRO A 483 18.75 0.68 -27.44
C PRO A 483 18.74 0.38 -25.93
N ASN A 484 19.19 -0.80 -25.51
CA ASN A 484 19.30 -1.20 -24.10
C ASN A 484 20.71 -0.97 -23.55
N GLY A 485 21.64 -0.37 -24.31
CA GLY A 485 23.01 -0.14 -23.89
C GLY A 485 23.94 -1.36 -24.05
N LEU A 486 23.51 -2.41 -24.75
CA LEU A 486 24.37 -3.57 -25.02
C LEU A 486 25.33 -3.23 -26.15
N VAL A 487 26.63 -3.30 -25.85
CA VAL A 487 27.73 -3.00 -26.77
C VAL A 487 28.28 -4.29 -27.39
N GLN A 488 28.42 -4.28 -28.72
CA GLN A 488 29.02 -5.38 -29.50
C GLN A 488 30.27 -4.89 -30.24
N PRO A 489 31.44 -5.52 -30.02
CA PRO A 489 32.67 -5.16 -30.70
C PRO A 489 32.65 -5.58 -32.18
N LEU A 490 33.37 -4.83 -33.01
CA LEU A 490 33.57 -5.10 -34.44
C LEU A 490 35.05 -5.26 -34.78
N THR A 491 35.91 -4.36 -34.30
CA THR A 491 37.35 -4.35 -34.57
C THR A 491 38.15 -3.83 -33.37
N GLU A 492 39.44 -4.14 -33.29
CA GLU A 492 40.34 -3.59 -32.26
C GLU A 492 40.44 -2.06 -32.39
N GLY A 493 40.35 -1.35 -31.27
CA GLY A 493 40.36 0.11 -31.21
C GLY A 493 39.63 0.66 -29.98
N TYR A 494 39.15 1.90 -30.07
CA TYR A 494 38.27 2.46 -29.05
C TYR A 494 37.06 3.14 -29.69
N ALA A 495 35.98 3.27 -28.93
CA ALA A 495 34.84 4.10 -29.29
C ALA A 495 34.36 4.92 -28.10
N ILE A 496 33.70 6.04 -28.38
CA ILE A 496 33.00 6.85 -27.37
C ILE A 496 31.51 6.61 -27.53
N VAL A 497 30.87 6.10 -26.49
CA VAL A 497 29.43 5.81 -26.45
C VAL A 497 28.74 6.83 -25.56
N ARG A 498 27.64 7.43 -26.06
CA ARG A 498 26.86 8.44 -25.36
C ARG A 498 25.46 7.93 -25.02
N ALA A 499 25.02 8.16 -23.79
CA ALA A 499 23.61 8.13 -23.43
C ALA A 499 23.08 9.57 -23.36
N THR A 500 22.06 9.89 -24.16
CA THR A 500 21.40 11.21 -24.14
C THR A 500 20.01 11.08 -23.51
N ASN A 501 19.69 11.88 -22.51
CA ASN A 501 18.38 11.85 -21.88
C ASN A 501 17.28 12.28 -22.88
N ASN A 502 16.19 11.51 -22.94
CA ASN A 502 15.13 11.75 -23.92
C ASN A 502 14.26 12.97 -23.59
N ALA A 503 14.07 13.28 -22.30
CA ALA A 503 13.29 14.43 -21.87
C ALA A 503 14.09 15.75 -21.99
N ASN A 504 15.40 15.69 -21.75
CA ASN A 504 16.31 16.82 -21.93
C ASN A 504 17.59 16.42 -22.67
N PRO A 505 17.66 16.59 -24.01
CA PRO A 505 18.83 16.22 -24.80
C PRO A 505 20.12 16.99 -24.49
N ALA A 506 20.07 18.05 -23.68
CA ALA A 506 21.26 18.72 -23.18
C ALA A 506 21.96 17.94 -22.05
N LEU A 507 21.27 17.00 -21.41
CA LEU A 507 21.82 16.11 -20.41
C LEU A 507 22.26 14.81 -21.09
N PHE A 508 23.56 14.56 -21.04
CA PHE A 508 24.16 13.35 -21.57
C PHE A 508 25.45 13.04 -20.81
N ASP A 509 25.87 11.79 -20.87
CA ASP A 509 27.19 11.36 -20.44
C ASP A 509 27.79 10.41 -21.46
N GLU A 510 29.12 10.36 -21.49
CA GLU A 510 29.92 9.63 -22.45
C GLU A 510 30.90 8.71 -21.77
N ILE A 511 31.00 7.48 -22.28
CA ILE A 511 31.97 6.50 -21.82
C ILE A 511 32.85 6.05 -22.98
N ARG A 512 34.16 6.05 -22.76
CA ARG A 512 35.13 5.47 -23.69
C ARG A 512 35.21 3.97 -23.44
N VAL A 513 35.01 3.18 -24.49
CA VAL A 513 35.12 1.72 -24.47
C VAL A 513 36.31 1.31 -25.32
N ASN A 514 37.26 0.57 -24.75
CA ASN A 514 38.37 -0.01 -25.50
C ASN A 514 38.03 -1.45 -25.92
N VAL A 515 38.38 -1.81 -27.15
CA VAL A 515 38.17 -3.13 -27.73
C VAL A 515 39.51 -3.72 -28.11
N TRP A 516 39.78 -4.92 -27.61
CA TRP A 516 40.98 -5.70 -27.89
C TRP A 516 40.59 -6.98 -28.64
N GLU A 517 41.28 -7.29 -29.74
CA GLU A 517 41.00 -8.54 -30.46
C GLU A 517 41.52 -9.76 -29.69
N ASN A 518 42.72 -9.62 -29.10
CA ASN A 518 43.39 -10.63 -28.27
C ASN A 518 43.74 -10.02 -26.91
N GLY A 519 42.74 -9.52 -26.20
CA GLY A 519 42.90 -8.82 -24.94
C GLY A 519 43.41 -9.72 -23.81
N CYS A 520 44.34 -9.20 -23.02
CA CYS A 520 44.77 -9.81 -21.77
C CYS A 520 44.86 -8.73 -20.68
N THR A 521 44.51 -9.11 -19.46
CA THR A 521 44.50 -8.24 -18.29
C THR A 521 45.14 -8.95 -17.11
N GLN A 522 45.77 -8.17 -16.25
CA GLN A 522 46.38 -8.58 -14.99
C GLN A 522 46.06 -7.49 -13.96
N TYR A 523 45.59 -7.87 -12.77
CA TYR A 523 45.19 -6.91 -11.76
C TYR A 523 45.31 -7.42 -10.33
N ASN A 524 45.53 -6.47 -9.41
CA ASN A 524 45.42 -6.66 -7.97
C ASN A 524 44.17 -5.90 -7.49
N VAL A 525 43.37 -6.52 -6.62
CA VAL A 525 42.19 -5.86 -6.03
C VAL A 525 42.51 -5.17 -4.71
N SER A 526 41.94 -3.98 -4.50
CA SER A 526 42.06 -3.27 -3.23
C SER A 526 41.29 -4.00 -2.12
N MET A 527 41.85 -4.00 -0.91
CA MET A 527 41.13 -4.38 0.32
C MET A 527 40.64 -3.18 1.13
N MET A 528 40.72 -1.96 0.59
CA MET A 528 40.34 -0.70 1.26
C MET A 528 41.01 -0.54 2.64
N SER A 529 42.31 -0.77 2.70
CA SER A 529 43.10 -0.67 3.94
C SER A 529 43.42 0.78 4.34
N GLY A 530 43.32 1.72 3.39
CA GLY A 530 43.79 3.10 3.56
C GLY A 530 45.32 3.22 3.62
N MET A 531 46.05 2.16 3.27
CA MET A 531 47.51 2.13 3.23
C MET A 531 47.99 2.32 1.79
N GLY A 532 49.06 3.08 1.62
CA GLY A 532 49.68 3.24 0.30
C GLY A 532 51.13 3.70 0.39
N TYR A 533 51.86 3.55 -0.71
CA TYR A 533 53.25 3.97 -0.83
C TYR A 533 53.38 5.12 -1.82
N GLY A 534 54.15 6.14 -1.43
CA GLY A 534 54.26 7.36 -2.21
C GLY A 534 54.81 7.13 -3.62
N ILE A 535 54.22 7.82 -4.59
CA ILE A 535 54.63 7.82 -6.01
C ILE A 535 55.04 9.21 -6.51
N ASN A 536 55.03 10.22 -5.64
CA ASN A 536 55.48 11.57 -5.96
C ASN A 536 56.07 12.33 -4.76
N ASN A 537 56.50 11.61 -3.73
CA ASN A 537 56.97 12.17 -2.46
C ASN A 537 58.50 12.01 -2.27
N GLY A 538 59.26 11.89 -3.36
CA GLY A 538 60.70 11.61 -3.33
C GLY A 538 61.05 10.12 -3.23
N TYR A 539 60.06 9.24 -3.18
CA TYR A 539 60.20 7.79 -3.30
C TYR A 539 59.70 7.31 -4.66
N SER A 540 60.19 6.15 -5.07
CA SER A 540 59.65 5.38 -6.18
C SER A 540 59.14 4.06 -5.63
N SER A 541 57.92 3.69 -5.97
CA SER A 541 57.40 2.35 -5.72
C SER A 541 57.22 1.62 -7.04
N ALA A 542 57.42 0.30 -7.02
CA ALA A 542 57.31 -0.53 -8.20
C ALA A 542 56.72 -1.90 -7.84
N ASP A 543 55.80 -2.36 -8.67
CA ASP A 543 55.17 -3.67 -8.51
C ASP A 543 55.21 -4.46 -9.82
N ASP A 544 55.19 -5.79 -9.72
CA ASP A 544 55.50 -6.68 -10.82
C ASP A 544 54.27 -7.05 -11.67
N PHE A 545 54.53 -7.47 -12.91
CA PHE A 545 53.59 -8.15 -13.76
C PHE A 545 54.32 -9.09 -14.73
N VAL A 546 53.59 -10.07 -15.29
CA VAL A 546 54.21 -11.14 -16.08
C VAL A 546 53.65 -11.16 -17.50
N VAL A 547 54.55 -11.21 -18.48
CA VAL A 547 54.22 -11.62 -19.84
C VAL A 547 54.44 -13.13 -19.94
N ASN A 548 53.36 -13.87 -20.17
CA ASN A 548 53.38 -15.33 -20.23
C ASN A 548 54.37 -15.86 -21.28
N SER A 549 54.84 -17.09 -21.06
CA SER A 549 55.72 -17.80 -22.00
C SER A 549 55.17 -17.77 -23.42
N GLU A 550 56.06 -17.54 -24.38
CA GLU A 550 55.80 -17.44 -25.82
C GLU A 550 54.89 -16.27 -26.26
N MET A 551 54.53 -15.37 -25.35
CA MET A 551 53.66 -14.24 -25.63
C MET A 551 54.43 -12.92 -25.70
N ARG A 552 53.94 -12.01 -26.53
CA ARG A 552 54.29 -10.60 -26.57
C ARG A 552 53.09 -9.80 -26.11
N PHE A 553 53.28 -8.97 -25.10
CA PHE A 553 52.28 -8.07 -24.58
C PHE A 553 52.50 -6.66 -25.13
N LYS A 554 51.49 -6.13 -25.82
CA LYS A 554 51.39 -4.72 -26.17
C LYS A 554 50.56 -4.03 -25.11
N VAL A 555 51.21 -3.20 -24.27
CA VAL A 555 50.53 -2.47 -23.20
C VAL A 555 49.54 -1.49 -23.81
N GLY A 556 48.30 -1.51 -23.32
CA GLY A 556 47.21 -0.68 -23.81
C GLY A 556 46.76 0.35 -22.79
N THR A 557 46.33 -0.12 -21.62
CA THR A 557 45.83 0.73 -20.54
C THR A 557 46.44 0.34 -19.22
N VAL A 558 46.67 1.33 -18.36
CA VAL A 558 47.02 1.14 -16.95
C VAL A 558 45.98 1.84 -16.10
N ARG A 559 45.34 1.12 -15.18
CA ARG A 559 44.44 1.70 -14.18
C ARG A 559 45.11 1.65 -12.82
N LEU A 560 45.17 2.78 -12.13
CA LEU A 560 45.81 2.91 -10.82
C LEU A 560 44.76 3.25 -9.76
N ARG A 561 44.82 2.57 -8.62
CA ARG A 561 44.11 2.98 -7.40
C ARG A 561 45.03 3.85 -6.57
N LEU A 562 44.64 5.11 -6.36
CA LEU A 562 45.49 6.11 -5.73
C LEU A 562 44.82 6.70 -4.50
N ILE A 563 45.65 7.11 -3.54
CA ILE A 563 45.25 7.77 -2.30
C ILE A 563 45.88 9.16 -2.27
N ALA A 564 45.08 10.19 -1.98
CA ALA A 564 45.57 11.55 -1.76
C ALA A 564 45.05 12.13 -0.45
N GLU A 565 45.84 13.00 0.18
CA GLU A 565 45.49 13.65 1.46
C GLU A 565 44.52 14.83 1.31
N SER A 566 44.25 15.23 0.08
CA SER A 566 43.30 16.29 -0.27
C SER A 566 42.73 16.04 -1.66
N LEU A 567 41.64 16.73 -2.00
CA LEU A 567 41.10 16.73 -3.35
C LEU A 567 42.21 17.12 -4.34
N THR A 568 42.53 16.19 -5.23
CA THR A 568 43.68 16.24 -6.12
C THR A 568 43.25 16.07 -7.55
N GLU A 569 43.81 16.91 -8.41
CA GLU A 569 43.72 16.79 -9.86
C GLU A 569 45.07 16.29 -10.38
N PHE A 570 45.05 15.17 -11.09
CA PHE A 570 46.23 14.57 -11.70
C PHE A 570 46.40 15.14 -13.12
N THR A 571 47.56 15.75 -13.38
CA THR A 571 47.85 16.38 -14.66
C THR A 571 48.51 15.42 -15.64
N SER A 572 49.36 14.52 -15.15
CA SER A 572 50.04 13.51 -15.95
C SER A 572 50.69 12.44 -15.07
N PHE A 573 51.01 11.29 -15.66
CA PHE A 573 51.75 10.21 -15.03
C PHE A 573 52.96 9.87 -15.88
N ASN A 574 54.13 9.71 -15.25
CA ASN A 574 55.25 9.03 -15.89
C ASN A 574 55.19 7.56 -15.52
N LEU A 575 54.95 6.69 -16.49
CA LEU A 575 54.91 5.25 -16.30
C LEU A 575 56.26 4.67 -16.70
N ASN A 576 57.03 4.22 -15.70
CA ASN A 576 58.33 3.59 -15.94
C ASN A 576 58.16 2.07 -15.91
N PHE A 577 58.58 1.41 -16.97
CA PHE A 577 58.63 -0.04 -17.07
C PHE A 577 60.07 -0.48 -16.88
N LEU A 578 60.31 -1.30 -15.86
CA LEU A 578 61.64 -1.73 -15.43
C LEU A 578 61.82 -3.22 -15.73
N ALA A 579 63.05 -3.60 -16.07
CA ALA A 579 63.45 -5.00 -16.21
C ALA A 579 63.40 -5.71 -14.85
N ASN A 580 63.31 -7.04 -14.87
CA ASN A 580 63.53 -7.84 -13.67
C ASN A 580 65.04 -8.07 -13.44
N ASP A 581 65.55 -7.71 -12.26
CA ASP A 581 66.94 -7.96 -11.82
C ASP A 581 66.94 -8.93 -10.62
N ILE A 582 66.78 -10.24 -10.88
CA ILE A 582 66.70 -11.26 -9.82
C ILE A 582 65.56 -10.94 -8.83
N ASP A 583 64.33 -10.99 -9.35
CA ASP A 583 63.08 -10.90 -8.57
C ASP A 583 62.89 -9.56 -7.83
N ARG A 584 63.43 -8.49 -8.41
CA ARG A 584 63.29 -7.09 -7.96
C ARG A 584 63.38 -6.14 -9.15
N PRO A 585 62.94 -4.88 -9.02
CA PRO A 585 63.05 -3.91 -10.09
C PRO A 585 64.51 -3.61 -10.47
N GLY A 586 64.79 -3.63 -11.77
CA GLY A 586 66.11 -3.42 -12.37
C GLY A 586 66.21 -2.13 -13.19
N GLU A 587 66.93 -2.19 -14.30
CA GLU A 587 67.10 -1.05 -15.22
C GLU A 587 65.76 -0.63 -15.86
N GLN A 588 65.59 0.67 -16.07
CA GLN A 588 64.43 1.21 -16.79
C GLN A 588 64.51 0.90 -18.28
N LEU A 589 63.53 0.15 -18.78
CA LEU A 589 63.41 -0.23 -20.19
C LEU A 589 62.68 0.84 -21.00
N PHE A 590 61.54 1.31 -20.47
CA PHE A 590 60.67 2.27 -21.15
C PHE A 590 60.14 3.28 -20.15
N THR A 591 59.90 4.51 -20.61
CA THR A 591 59.14 5.52 -19.88
C THR A 591 58.21 6.23 -20.83
N THR A 592 56.96 6.44 -20.42
CA THR A 592 55.98 7.23 -21.17
C THR A 592 55.25 8.18 -20.25
N THR A 593 54.95 9.38 -20.73
CA THR A 593 54.17 10.37 -20.00
C THR A 593 52.75 10.37 -20.54
N VAL A 594 51.78 10.00 -19.70
CA VAL A 594 50.37 9.84 -20.09
C VAL A 594 49.51 10.81 -19.30
N THR A 595 48.57 11.47 -19.98
CA THR A 595 47.53 12.26 -19.30
C THR A 595 46.38 11.32 -18.93
N PRO A 596 45.77 11.44 -17.74
CA PRO A 596 44.61 10.63 -17.39
C PRO A 596 43.50 10.70 -18.42
N THR A 597 43.07 9.54 -18.91
CA THR A 597 41.86 9.41 -19.72
C THR A 597 40.63 9.67 -18.85
N THR A 598 40.62 9.06 -17.65
CA THR A 598 39.62 9.32 -16.62
C THR A 598 40.31 9.40 -15.25
N GLN A 599 39.76 10.22 -14.36
CA GLN A 599 40.17 10.30 -12.96
C GLN A 599 38.92 10.50 -12.12
N THR A 600 38.40 9.42 -11.51
CA THR A 600 37.16 9.45 -10.74
C THR A 600 37.46 9.36 -9.25
N LEU A 601 36.77 10.19 -8.45
CA LEU A 601 36.80 10.04 -7.01
C LEU A 601 35.98 8.80 -6.64
N PHE A 602 36.66 7.72 -6.26
CA PHE A 602 36.04 6.43 -5.98
C PHE A 602 35.42 6.38 -4.59
N SER A 603 36.11 6.92 -3.58
CA SER A 603 35.64 6.93 -2.18
C SER A 603 36.39 7.94 -1.34
N GLN A 604 35.87 8.24 -0.14
CA GLN A 604 36.56 9.03 0.88
C GLN A 604 36.61 8.26 2.20
N LEU A 605 37.82 8.08 2.73
CA LEU A 605 38.07 7.40 4.02
C LEU A 605 38.69 8.39 4.99
N GLY A 606 37.85 9.03 5.81
CA GLY A 606 38.28 10.09 6.72
C GLY A 606 38.84 11.29 5.94
N SER A 607 40.12 11.61 6.14
CA SER A 607 40.83 12.70 5.45
C SER A 607 41.45 12.29 4.12
N PHE A 608 41.37 11.02 3.73
CA PHE A 608 41.97 10.52 2.48
C PHE A 608 40.93 10.37 1.38
N TYR A 609 41.32 10.76 0.16
CA TYR A 609 40.54 10.67 -1.06
C TYR A 609 41.10 9.56 -1.93
N ILE A 610 40.24 8.62 -2.31
CA ILE A 610 40.62 7.44 -3.09
C ILE A 610 40.17 7.67 -4.53
N TYR A 611 41.09 7.53 -5.48
CA TYR A 611 40.86 7.75 -6.89
C TYR A 611 41.01 6.47 -7.70
N ASP A 612 40.18 6.34 -8.72
CA ASP A 612 40.40 5.44 -9.86
C ASP A 612 40.93 6.27 -11.03
N VAL A 613 42.12 5.93 -11.53
CA VAL A 613 42.75 6.69 -12.61
C VAL A 613 43.07 5.76 -13.76
N GLN A 614 42.41 5.97 -14.91
CA GLN A 614 42.69 5.24 -16.14
C GLN A 614 43.65 6.02 -17.04
N LEU A 615 44.69 5.34 -17.50
CA LEU A 615 45.72 5.86 -18.38
C LEU A 615 45.69 5.02 -19.66
N ASP A 616 45.23 5.59 -20.78
CA ASP A 616 45.31 4.91 -22.08
C ASP A 616 46.61 5.30 -22.79
N LEU A 617 47.42 4.31 -23.11
CA LEU A 617 48.73 4.51 -23.71
C LEU A 617 48.61 4.61 -25.24
N THR A 618 49.18 5.65 -25.81
CA THR A 618 49.31 5.81 -27.28
C THR A 618 50.63 5.26 -27.81
N ASP A 619 51.65 5.15 -26.95
CA ASP A 619 52.96 4.62 -27.30
C ASP A 619 52.92 3.10 -27.43
N GLN A 620 53.64 2.56 -28.42
CA GLN A 620 53.76 1.10 -28.57
C GLN A 620 54.82 0.53 -27.64
N ILE A 621 54.39 0.19 -26.42
CA ILE A 621 55.22 -0.55 -25.46
C ILE A 621 55.00 -2.05 -25.70
N LEU A 622 56.02 -2.70 -26.26
CA LEU A 622 56.04 -4.13 -26.56
C LEU A 622 56.98 -4.85 -25.60
N LEU A 623 56.43 -5.77 -24.83
CA LEU A 623 57.15 -6.57 -23.85
C LEU A 623 57.06 -8.04 -24.26
N ASP A 624 58.20 -8.66 -24.48
CA ASP A 624 58.29 -10.10 -24.73
C ASP A 624 58.12 -10.89 -23.42
N GLN A 625 57.96 -12.21 -23.52
CA GLN A 625 57.84 -13.09 -22.36
C GLN A 625 58.84 -12.73 -21.25
N GLY A 626 58.38 -12.68 -20.00
CA GLY A 626 59.22 -12.29 -18.87
C GLY A 626 58.46 -11.56 -17.77
N THR A 627 59.17 -11.25 -16.69
CA THR A 627 58.66 -10.45 -15.57
C THR A 627 59.16 -9.02 -15.71
N TYR A 628 58.27 -8.06 -15.46
CA TYR A 628 58.55 -6.63 -15.56
C TYR A 628 57.97 -5.91 -14.34
N TRP A 629 58.46 -4.72 -14.06
CA TRP A 629 58.00 -3.91 -12.94
C TRP A 629 57.45 -2.58 -13.43
N LEU A 630 56.27 -2.21 -12.95
CA LEU A 630 55.65 -0.92 -13.20
C LEU A 630 55.96 0.03 -12.04
N SER A 631 56.58 1.17 -12.34
CA SER A 631 56.84 2.25 -11.39
C SER A 631 56.22 3.56 -11.88
N PRO A 632 54.98 3.88 -11.45
CA PRO A 632 54.30 5.11 -11.83
C PRO A 632 54.78 6.29 -10.98
N VAL A 633 54.79 7.47 -11.59
CA VAL A 633 55.05 8.75 -10.91
C VAL A 633 53.92 9.72 -11.24
N ALA A 634 53.17 10.15 -10.22
CA ALA A 634 52.03 11.05 -10.38
C ALA A 634 52.45 12.51 -10.37
N ASN A 635 52.06 13.27 -11.39
CA ASN A 635 52.17 14.73 -11.40
C ASN A 635 50.78 15.32 -11.08
N THR A 636 50.74 16.21 -10.09
CA THR A 636 49.51 16.83 -9.61
C THR A 636 49.58 18.33 -9.77
N LEU A 637 48.44 18.98 -10.00
CA LEU A 637 48.40 20.43 -10.28
C LEU A 637 48.97 21.26 -9.11
N ASN A 638 48.72 20.82 -7.87
CA ASN A 638 49.09 21.55 -6.65
C ASN A 638 50.26 20.91 -5.87
N GLY A 639 50.93 19.90 -6.43
CA GLY A 639 52.01 19.19 -5.74
C GLY A 639 51.54 18.36 -4.54
N ASN A 640 50.25 18.01 -4.49
CA ASN A 640 49.68 17.13 -3.47
C ASN A 640 50.40 15.78 -3.48
N LEU A 641 50.63 15.24 -2.27
CA LEU A 641 51.20 13.91 -2.11
C LEU A 641 50.19 12.83 -2.52
N VAL A 642 50.68 11.87 -3.28
CA VAL A 642 49.92 10.75 -3.84
C VAL A 642 50.60 9.45 -3.45
N TYR A 643 49.78 8.52 -3.00
CA TYR A 643 50.20 7.18 -2.62
C TYR A 643 49.50 6.16 -3.51
N TRP A 644 50.25 5.16 -3.95
CA TRP A 644 49.70 3.99 -4.62
C TRP A 644 49.07 3.08 -3.58
N ASP A 645 47.77 2.81 -3.71
CA ASP A 645 47.04 1.92 -2.81
C ASP A 645 47.65 0.51 -2.84
N VAL A 646 47.64 -0.17 -1.69
CA VAL A 646 48.22 -1.51 -1.55
C VAL A 646 47.27 -2.52 -0.93
N THR A 647 47.49 -3.79 -1.29
CA THR A 647 46.75 -4.96 -0.84
C THR A 647 47.70 -6.05 -0.36
N ASN A 648 47.27 -6.90 0.58
CA ASN A 648 48.11 -7.96 1.16
C ASN A 648 47.87 -9.34 0.49
N ILE A 649 47.39 -9.35 -0.75
CA ILE A 649 47.12 -10.57 -1.52
C ILE A 649 48.42 -11.32 -1.74
N THR A 650 48.56 -12.51 -1.16
CA THR A 650 49.77 -13.32 -1.32
C THR A 650 49.97 -13.70 -2.78
N GLY A 651 51.14 -13.38 -3.34
CA GLY A 651 51.56 -13.77 -4.69
C GLY A 651 51.27 -12.76 -5.80
N GLY A 652 50.56 -11.66 -5.55
CA GLY A 652 50.44 -10.53 -6.49
C GLY A 652 50.08 -10.88 -7.94
N ILE A 653 50.42 -9.99 -8.86
CA ILE A 653 50.27 -10.23 -10.31
C ILE A 653 51.43 -11.07 -10.84
N GLY A 654 52.68 -10.79 -10.42
CA GLY A 654 53.86 -11.49 -10.92
C GLY A 654 54.56 -12.44 -9.95
N GLY A 655 54.03 -12.62 -8.73
CA GLY A 655 54.60 -13.52 -7.73
C GLY A 655 55.41 -12.81 -6.64
N PHE A 656 55.83 -11.57 -6.87
CA PHE A 656 56.63 -10.78 -5.94
C PHE A 656 55.83 -9.61 -5.35
N GLY A 657 56.25 -9.16 -4.16
CA GLY A 657 55.62 -8.02 -3.51
C GLY A 657 56.21 -6.68 -3.98
N LEU A 658 55.57 -5.60 -3.56
CA LEU A 658 55.95 -4.21 -3.79
C LEU A 658 57.38 -3.90 -3.34
N PHE A 659 58.12 -3.20 -4.20
CA PHE A 659 59.42 -2.62 -3.86
C PHE A 659 59.34 -1.10 -3.79
N VAL A 660 60.16 -0.51 -2.91
CA VAL A 660 60.31 0.94 -2.76
C VAL A 660 61.78 1.32 -2.77
N ASP A 661 62.13 2.29 -3.62
CA ASP A 661 63.37 3.03 -3.57
C ASP A 661 63.12 4.36 -2.85
N TYR A 662 63.88 4.61 -1.79
CA TYR A 662 63.72 5.81 -0.96
C TYR A 662 64.69 6.93 -1.38
N SER A 663 65.38 6.77 -2.51
CA SER A 663 66.36 7.72 -3.03
C SER A 663 67.54 7.99 -2.06
N ASP A 664 67.83 7.05 -1.16
CA ASP A 664 68.90 7.15 -0.15
C ASP A 664 70.22 6.48 -0.59
N GLY A 665 70.27 6.00 -1.84
CA GLY A 665 71.44 5.33 -2.42
C GLY A 665 71.54 3.84 -2.11
N HIS A 666 70.56 3.26 -1.41
CA HIS A 666 70.52 1.82 -1.12
C HIS A 666 69.68 0.99 -2.10
N GLY A 667 69.03 1.63 -3.08
CA GLY A 667 68.25 0.99 -4.13
C GLY A 667 66.92 0.41 -3.64
N TRP A 668 66.34 -0.49 -4.45
CA TRP A 668 65.03 -1.09 -4.23
C TRP A 668 65.00 -2.02 -3.01
N ARG A 669 64.02 -1.79 -2.12
CA ARG A 669 63.76 -2.61 -0.94
C ARG A 669 62.33 -3.15 -0.94
N GLY A 670 62.18 -4.47 -0.81
CA GLY A 670 60.87 -5.12 -0.75
C GLY A 670 60.13 -4.78 0.55
N VAL A 671 58.81 -4.63 0.47
CA VAL A 671 57.98 -4.14 1.58
C VAL A 671 56.93 -5.17 2.01
N GLY A 672 57.41 -6.28 2.58
CA GLY A 672 56.55 -7.38 3.06
C GLY A 672 55.69 -7.99 1.96
N ASP A 673 54.60 -8.65 2.35
CA ASP A 673 53.64 -9.27 1.42
C ASP A 673 52.58 -8.28 0.91
N LEU A 674 53.00 -7.04 0.61
CA LEU A 674 52.13 -6.00 0.04
C LEU A 674 52.31 -5.95 -1.47
N ASN A 675 51.25 -5.67 -2.21
CA ASN A 675 51.26 -5.48 -3.66
C ASN A 675 50.48 -4.20 -3.97
N ALA A 676 50.89 -3.47 -4.98
CA ALA A 676 50.17 -2.32 -5.46
C ALA A 676 48.86 -2.70 -6.14
N VAL A 677 47.84 -1.88 -5.93
CA VAL A 677 46.53 -2.04 -6.57
C VAL A 677 46.56 -1.31 -7.92
N PHE A 678 46.70 -2.10 -8.97
CA PHE A 678 46.59 -1.63 -10.34
C PHE A 678 46.04 -2.73 -11.23
N GLU A 679 45.65 -2.31 -12.43
CA GLU A 679 45.34 -3.18 -13.54
C GLU A 679 46.12 -2.74 -14.77
N ILE A 680 46.64 -3.71 -15.51
CA ILE A 680 47.31 -3.50 -16.78
C ILE A 680 46.64 -4.38 -17.83
N THR A 681 46.15 -3.73 -18.89
CA THR A 681 45.39 -4.37 -19.97
C THR A 681 46.01 -4.01 -21.32
N GLY A 682 45.92 -4.93 -22.27
CA GLY A 682 46.44 -4.71 -23.62
C GLY A 682 46.25 -5.94 -24.50
N SER A 683 47.02 -6.04 -25.57
CA SER A 683 46.93 -7.14 -26.55
C SER A 683 48.05 -8.15 -26.33
N CYS A 684 47.69 -9.41 -26.13
CA CYS A 684 48.63 -10.53 -26.03
C CYS A 684 48.63 -11.30 -27.35
N THR A 685 49.78 -11.29 -28.03
CA THR A 685 49.98 -12.02 -29.29
C THR A 685 51.11 -13.02 -29.17
N GLN A 686 51.08 -14.10 -29.94
CA GLN A 686 52.17 -15.07 -29.93
C GLN A 686 53.45 -14.42 -30.50
N MET A 687 54.57 -14.61 -29.80
CA MET A 687 55.86 -14.13 -30.28
C MET A 687 56.21 -14.78 -31.62
N PRO A 688 56.65 -14.00 -32.62
CA PRO A 688 56.95 -14.56 -33.93
C PRO A 688 58.17 -15.49 -33.95
N LEU A 689 59.09 -15.29 -33.00
CA LEU A 689 60.30 -16.05 -32.77
C LEU A 689 60.52 -16.19 -31.26
N VAL A 690 60.70 -17.42 -30.76
CA VAL A 690 61.04 -17.68 -29.36
C VAL A 690 62.42 -18.34 -29.30
N VAL A 691 63.28 -17.87 -28.40
CA VAL A 691 64.60 -18.48 -28.13
C VAL A 691 64.56 -19.15 -26.76
N SER A 692 65.01 -20.39 -26.68
CA SER A 692 65.07 -21.16 -25.43
C SER A 692 66.34 -22.02 -25.39
N THR A 693 66.66 -22.59 -24.22
CA THR A 693 67.67 -23.64 -24.15
C THR A 693 67.11 -24.92 -24.77
N LEU A 694 67.93 -25.70 -25.49
CA LEU A 694 67.48 -26.92 -26.16
C LEU A 694 66.92 -27.96 -25.17
N ASN A 695 67.43 -27.96 -23.94
CA ASN A 695 67.04 -28.90 -22.89
C ASN A 695 65.99 -28.34 -21.91
N GLY A 696 65.50 -27.10 -22.12
CA GLY A 696 64.53 -26.45 -21.24
C GLY A 696 65.05 -26.06 -19.84
N GLY A 697 66.36 -26.05 -19.63
CA GLY A 697 67.00 -25.59 -18.39
C GLY A 697 67.36 -24.10 -18.40
N GLU A 698 67.91 -23.59 -17.29
CA GLU A 698 68.37 -22.20 -17.17
C GLU A 698 69.45 -21.86 -18.21
N ALA A 699 69.45 -20.61 -18.68
CA ALA A 699 70.43 -20.10 -19.64
C ALA A 699 71.72 -19.59 -18.95
N SER A 700 72.17 -20.29 -17.92
CA SER A 700 73.38 -19.97 -17.15
C SER A 700 74.49 -20.95 -17.48
N ILE A 701 75.69 -20.47 -17.77
CA ILE A 701 76.89 -21.29 -18.01
C ILE A 701 78.10 -20.74 -17.27
N TYR A 702 78.98 -21.63 -16.82
CA TYR A 702 80.29 -21.25 -16.29
C TYR A 702 81.31 -21.02 -17.41
N VAL A 703 82.39 -20.30 -17.10
CA VAL A 703 83.48 -20.05 -18.05
C VAL A 703 84.04 -21.39 -18.57
N GLY A 704 83.96 -21.59 -19.88
CA GLY A 704 84.42 -22.80 -20.57
C GLY A 704 83.33 -23.82 -20.89
N GLU A 705 82.09 -23.61 -20.43
CA GLU A 705 80.93 -24.44 -20.80
C GLU A 705 80.26 -23.93 -22.08
N THR A 706 79.52 -24.81 -22.77
CA THR A 706 78.71 -24.46 -23.95
C THR A 706 77.23 -24.75 -23.66
N LEU A 707 76.37 -23.77 -23.95
CA LEU A 707 74.92 -23.92 -23.91
C LEU A 707 74.39 -24.08 -25.33
N GLN A 708 73.51 -25.07 -25.56
CA GLN A 708 72.76 -25.16 -26.81
C GLN A 708 71.45 -24.39 -26.69
N LEU A 709 71.26 -23.44 -27.60
CA LEU A 709 70.03 -22.69 -27.77
C LEU A 709 69.24 -23.23 -28.96
N GLN A 710 67.93 -23.13 -28.87
CA GLN A 710 66.98 -23.39 -29.93
C GLN A 710 66.20 -22.11 -30.19
N ALA A 711 65.88 -21.86 -31.46
CA ALA A 711 64.95 -20.82 -31.86
C ALA A 711 63.75 -21.46 -32.58
N VAL A 712 62.54 -21.07 -32.21
CA VAL A 712 61.28 -21.57 -32.78
C VAL A 712 60.54 -20.42 -33.44
N VAL A 713 60.32 -20.52 -34.76
CA VAL A 713 59.52 -19.56 -35.53
C VAL A 713 58.06 -19.99 -35.48
N ASN A 714 57.23 -19.21 -34.80
CA ASN A 714 55.84 -19.55 -34.51
C ASN A 714 54.83 -19.02 -35.54
N VAL A 715 55.28 -18.24 -36.53
CA VAL A 715 54.39 -17.66 -37.56
C VAL A 715 54.40 -18.51 -38.84
N PRO A 716 53.25 -19.00 -39.30
CA PRO A 716 53.13 -19.68 -40.60
C PRO A 716 53.60 -18.78 -41.75
N GLY A 717 54.51 -19.28 -42.60
CA GLY A 717 54.97 -18.57 -43.79
C GLY A 717 56.26 -17.75 -43.64
N LEU A 718 56.84 -17.67 -42.43
CA LEU A 718 58.19 -17.11 -42.24
C LEU A 718 59.29 -18.14 -42.51
N SER A 719 60.47 -17.65 -42.92
CA SER A 719 61.67 -18.48 -43.06
C SER A 719 62.06 -19.10 -41.73
N GLN A 720 62.43 -20.38 -41.74
CA GLN A 720 62.90 -21.11 -40.55
C GLN A 720 64.41 -20.91 -40.29
N SER A 721 65.10 -20.13 -41.14
CA SER A 721 66.50 -19.78 -40.94
C SER A 721 66.64 -18.63 -39.95
N VAL A 722 67.36 -18.87 -38.85
CA VAL A 722 67.63 -17.88 -37.79
C VAL A 722 69.10 -17.48 -37.85
N ILE A 723 69.37 -16.17 -37.76
CA ILE A 723 70.72 -15.61 -37.64
C ILE A 723 70.96 -15.31 -36.17
N TRP A 724 72.10 -15.78 -35.64
CA TRP A 724 72.49 -15.58 -34.25
C TRP A 724 73.59 -14.53 -34.15
N SER A 725 73.48 -13.65 -33.16
CA SER A 725 74.51 -12.67 -32.80
C SER A 725 74.46 -12.42 -31.30
N VAL A 726 75.60 -12.07 -30.71
CA VAL A 726 75.66 -11.61 -29.32
C VAL A 726 75.49 -10.09 -29.31
N ASP A 727 74.39 -9.61 -28.74
CA ASP A 727 74.05 -8.18 -28.72
C ASP A 727 74.86 -7.41 -27.65
N SER A 728 75.13 -8.04 -26.51
CA SER A 728 75.94 -7.51 -25.41
C SER A 728 76.75 -8.61 -24.72
N GLY A 729 77.92 -8.27 -24.17
CA GLY A 729 78.77 -9.25 -23.49
C GLY A 729 79.54 -10.18 -24.42
N SER A 730 79.79 -9.73 -25.66
CA SER A 730 80.59 -10.46 -26.67
C SER A 730 82.04 -10.73 -26.22
N GLU A 731 82.52 -9.97 -25.25
CA GLU A 731 83.80 -10.16 -24.55
C GLU A 731 83.77 -11.33 -23.55
N TYR A 732 82.58 -11.80 -23.18
CA TYR A 732 82.36 -12.90 -22.23
C TYR A 732 81.87 -14.18 -22.90
N ALA A 733 81.12 -14.08 -24.00
CA ALA A 733 80.58 -15.23 -24.72
C ALA A 733 80.51 -15.00 -26.25
N SER A 734 80.45 -16.08 -27.02
CA SER A 734 80.24 -16.07 -28.48
C SER A 734 79.16 -17.08 -28.86
N VAL A 735 78.36 -16.77 -29.89
CA VAL A 735 77.29 -17.63 -30.42
C VAL A 735 77.64 -18.18 -31.79
#